data_AF-A0A1Z7Z2A1-F1
#
_entry.id   AF-A0A1Z7Z2A1-F1
#
_cell.length_a   1.000
_cell.length_b   1.000
_cell.length_c   1.000
_cell.angle_alpha   90.00
_cell.angle_beta   90.00
_cell.angle_gamma   90.00
#
_symmetry.space_group_name_H-M   'P 1'
#
loop_
_entity.id
_entity.type
_entity.pdbx_description
1 polymer ?
#
loop_
_entity_poly.entity_id
_entity_poly.type
_entity_poly.pdbx_seq_one_letter_code
_entity_poly.pdbx_strand_id
1 'polypeptide(L)'
;MKKKLSLFLFIFLFSLVAFSQNEASNWYFGQNAGLRFNGSTGAVTAITDGQLNTLEGCTSISDTDGNLLFYSDGRTIWNSAHLPMANASEAFGTGLKGDDSSTSSGLIVPKPQDLDSYYIFTVDEPHHDNPSAPTGNDDGLNNGLMYSLVDITLDGGLGDVDPLEKNVPLITYDVNNADQERFKCSEKITAVKADDCSSFWVITHFVDKFYAFKVDINGVDMTPVISTVGPEVPVEGYRRNALGYIKASPDGTKLVVAHFGFATTFGADAPGGVYLFDFNNDTGVVTNSLELYGPENNGSPYGVEFSSENRKVYATVGIGGGGNGVSELLQWDLESADIPNSQSLIHSSTQISAGALQLGLDRRIYRAQVSFADFGTTGTHLGIINNPEANGAGTNYDDTGILVDVNGGFQNLSRIGLPPFIQSLFNSQIDIIQNGISTTALLLCDNDNYTLMAEDLPGATYTWTKDGLILPELTYQLLVDTPGTYEVFIEPNNGECPIEGEALVSYFGNPIANQPSDIIVCDATSVSVFDLTVQDADALDTQDPNDFTVHYYRSLIDATDNTNEIIGDFNNTSNPQEIFLRVDNNSNSNCYDLTSFNIQVYVSPVIETLNDITSCDDDFTGNPMDGFITQTLSDFNASILGTQDGALYTITYHPSQLDADDNTNSHPDSFTNTTAYTEDIFVRIENNANTDCYNTDVFTLNVNDAPEAFDTTLIQCDEDGIPEGFTTFNINQVFDDITGGAGNRTINYYLSVLDAIDDIDEINGDAFENYFNPQTVYAKVTNDTTGCYNIAIVTLEASTTSSNNAFIETCDDDGTEDGFHSFTLSDVDTDVLAGLPVDLDIVYYETYQDALVEENPLPNAFTNTIPYSQVIFARVENSNACYGISEIQLTVLELPNVETTFETLYCLNDYPELITLTGGVIGDNPSNYYYDWSTGETTSEIMVNEPGTYSIRVTNTDGCFKDRTITVIPSNIATITDINVVDASQNNSITVLVSGEGEYVYALDDINGPYQVSNVFENIVPGLYTVFVKDIKNDCGIADTIVSVIGFPKYFTPNNDNIHDYWQVYGISTQFQSHSLIYIFDRYGKLIIELDPLSKGWDGTLNGYPLPSTDYWFYVTLEDGRVFKSHFALRR
;
A
#
# COMPACT_ATOMS: atom_id res chain seq x y z
N MET A 1 16.99 -63.38 -68.32
CA MET A 1 17.66 -62.77 -67.15
C MET A 1 17.59 -61.25 -67.30
N LYS A 2 17.31 -60.52 -66.21
CA LYS A 2 17.19 -59.06 -66.03
C LYS A 2 15.74 -58.50 -65.91
N LYS A 3 15.51 -57.80 -64.78
CA LYS A 3 14.50 -56.77 -64.50
C LYS A 3 15.16 -55.73 -63.57
N LYS A 4 15.07 -54.43 -63.90
CA LYS A 4 15.32 -53.28 -62.99
C LYS A 4 14.77 -51.99 -63.61
N LEU A 5 14.38 -51.07 -62.71
CA LEU A 5 14.21 -49.61 -62.84
C LEU A 5 12.85 -49.04 -63.32
N SER A 6 12.04 -48.58 -62.35
CA SER A 6 11.47 -47.21 -62.25
C SER A 6 10.39 -47.14 -61.16
N LEU A 7 10.75 -46.69 -59.94
CA LEU A 7 9.86 -46.10 -58.94
C LEU A 7 10.72 -45.50 -57.81
N PHE A 8 10.95 -44.20 -57.81
CA PHE A 8 11.49 -43.43 -56.66
C PHE A 8 11.31 -41.94 -56.95
N LEU A 9 10.14 -41.39 -56.59
CA LEU A 9 9.90 -39.96 -56.34
C LEU A 9 8.47 -39.81 -55.80
N PHE A 10 8.24 -39.92 -54.48
CA PHE A 10 7.06 -39.39 -53.75
C PHE A 10 7.08 -39.87 -52.27
N ILE A 11 8.14 -39.57 -51.51
CA ILE A 11 8.12 -39.57 -50.02
C ILE A 11 9.10 -38.46 -49.60
N PHE A 12 8.73 -37.67 -48.60
CA PHE A 12 9.33 -36.42 -48.05
C PHE A 12 8.57 -35.14 -48.41
N LEU A 13 7.38 -35.04 -47.82
CA LEU A 13 6.67 -33.79 -47.47
C LEU A 13 5.71 -34.16 -46.33
N PHE A 14 6.27 -34.61 -45.21
CA PHE A 14 5.64 -34.41 -43.91
C PHE A 14 6.48 -33.30 -43.29
N SER A 15 5.94 -32.08 -43.32
CA SER A 15 6.35 -31.05 -42.37
C SER A 15 6.02 -31.63 -40.99
N LEU A 16 7.06 -31.95 -40.23
CA LEU A 16 6.92 -32.09 -38.78
C LEU A 16 6.53 -30.70 -38.30
N VAL A 17 5.25 -30.53 -38.01
CA VAL A 17 4.77 -29.32 -37.33
C VAL A 17 5.15 -29.57 -35.88
N ALA A 18 6.17 -28.85 -35.38
CA ALA A 18 6.42 -28.78 -33.96
C ALA A 18 5.15 -28.21 -33.31
N PHE A 19 4.58 -28.92 -32.34
CA PHE A 19 3.42 -28.46 -31.63
C PHE A 19 3.92 -27.60 -30.47
N SER A 20 3.66 -26.30 -30.55
CA SER A 20 3.86 -25.37 -29.44
C SER A 20 2.94 -25.78 -28.26
N GLN A 21 3.46 -25.79 -27.03
CA GLN A 21 2.75 -26.21 -25.80
C GLN A 21 2.42 -24.99 -24.93
N ASN A 22 1.62 -24.08 -25.50
CA ASN A 22 1.33 -22.76 -24.95
C ASN A 22 -0.06 -22.66 -24.28
N GLU A 23 -0.68 -23.78 -23.90
CA GLU A 23 -2.04 -23.83 -23.35
C GLU A 23 -2.19 -23.10 -21.99
N ALA A 24 -1.09 -22.85 -21.28
CA ALA A 24 -1.06 -22.05 -20.05
C ALA A 24 -0.60 -20.60 -20.27
N SER A 25 -0.69 -20.06 -21.50
CA SER A 25 -0.16 -18.72 -21.82
C SER A 25 -0.93 -17.55 -21.25
N ASN A 26 -2.23 -17.69 -21.01
CA ASN A 26 -3.07 -16.62 -20.47
C ASN A 26 -3.62 -17.04 -19.12
N TRP A 27 -3.34 -16.24 -18.10
CA TRP A 27 -3.80 -16.44 -16.73
C TRP A 27 -4.77 -15.33 -16.40
N TYR A 28 -5.93 -15.69 -15.88
CA TYR A 28 -6.90 -14.74 -15.33
C TYR A 28 -7.19 -15.14 -13.89
N PHE A 29 -7.12 -14.19 -12.96
CA PHE A 29 -7.25 -14.45 -11.53
C PHE A 29 -7.65 -13.21 -10.74
N GLY A 30 -8.07 -13.43 -9.49
CA GLY A 30 -8.35 -12.38 -8.51
C GLY A 30 -9.39 -11.38 -9.02
N GLN A 31 -9.04 -10.09 -8.93
CA GLN A 31 -9.89 -8.99 -9.37
C GLN A 31 -9.34 -8.37 -10.65
N ASN A 32 -9.99 -8.66 -11.78
CA ASN A 32 -9.70 -8.16 -13.13
C ASN A 32 -8.23 -8.29 -13.55
N ALA A 33 -7.45 -9.12 -12.87
CA ALA A 33 -6.02 -9.25 -13.10
C ALA A 33 -5.73 -10.44 -14.01
N GLY A 34 -4.60 -10.36 -14.70
CA GLY A 34 -4.11 -11.48 -15.49
C GLY A 34 -2.65 -11.33 -15.86
N LEU A 35 -2.09 -12.45 -16.35
CA LEU A 35 -0.76 -12.51 -16.94
C LEU A 35 -0.83 -13.13 -18.33
N ARG A 36 0.05 -12.68 -19.21
CA ARG A 36 0.32 -13.29 -20.51
C ARG A 36 1.77 -13.69 -20.64
N PHE A 37 2.02 -14.96 -20.90
CA PHE A 37 3.30 -15.54 -21.27
C PHE A 37 3.41 -15.53 -22.80
N ASN A 38 4.44 -14.87 -23.32
CA ASN A 38 4.68 -14.80 -24.76
C ASN A 38 5.77 -15.82 -25.14
N GLY A 39 5.35 -16.98 -25.63
CA GLY A 39 6.27 -18.04 -26.05
C GLY A 39 7.24 -17.63 -27.17
N SER A 40 6.94 -16.60 -27.97
CA SER A 40 7.85 -16.12 -29.02
C SER A 40 8.96 -15.20 -28.51
N THR A 41 8.75 -14.51 -27.39
CA THR A 41 9.70 -13.51 -26.86
C THR A 41 10.24 -13.87 -25.48
N GLY A 42 9.68 -14.88 -24.82
CA GLY A 42 9.97 -15.22 -23.41
C GLY A 42 9.46 -14.19 -22.40
N ALA A 43 8.68 -13.19 -22.83
CA ALA A 43 8.23 -12.11 -21.96
C ALA A 43 6.96 -12.50 -21.20
N VAL A 44 6.85 -12.06 -19.94
CA VAL A 44 5.63 -12.17 -19.13
C VAL A 44 5.10 -10.77 -18.86
N THR A 45 3.84 -10.54 -19.21
CA THR A 45 3.21 -9.21 -19.17
C THR A 45 1.88 -9.24 -18.43
N ALA A 46 1.61 -8.21 -17.63
CA ALA A 46 0.30 -8.05 -17.00
C ALA A 46 -0.77 -7.67 -18.04
N ILE A 47 -1.95 -8.26 -17.91
CA ILE A 47 -3.13 -7.96 -18.73
C ILE A 47 -4.31 -7.60 -17.80
N THR A 48 -5.17 -6.69 -18.25
CA THR A 48 -6.21 -6.07 -17.41
C THR A 48 -7.60 -6.15 -18.06
N ASP A 49 -7.79 -7.03 -19.03
CA ASP A 49 -9.04 -7.20 -19.79
C ASP A 49 -9.95 -8.31 -19.23
N GLY A 50 -9.46 -9.05 -18.22
CA GLY A 50 -10.21 -10.10 -17.54
C GLY A 50 -11.45 -9.58 -16.82
N GLN A 51 -12.49 -10.41 -16.76
CA GLN A 51 -13.77 -10.10 -16.09
C GLN A 51 -13.95 -10.83 -14.76
N LEU A 52 -12.95 -11.64 -14.33
CA LEU A 52 -12.98 -12.29 -13.02
C LEU A 52 -12.95 -11.26 -11.90
N ASN A 53 -13.75 -11.47 -10.87
CA ASN A 53 -13.71 -10.68 -9.65
C ASN A 53 -13.98 -11.58 -8.45
N THR A 54 -12.99 -12.40 -8.11
CA THR A 54 -13.08 -13.45 -7.10
C THR A 54 -11.99 -13.28 -6.06
N LEU A 55 -12.17 -13.88 -4.88
CA LEU A 55 -11.11 -13.95 -3.87
C LEU A 55 -10.03 -14.96 -4.29
N GLU A 56 -10.46 -16.13 -4.79
CA GLU A 56 -9.57 -17.26 -5.03
C GLU A 56 -9.91 -18.07 -6.28
N GLY A 57 -11.17 -18.43 -6.49
CA GLY A 57 -11.58 -19.34 -7.56
C GLY A 57 -11.29 -18.77 -8.94
N CYS A 58 -10.47 -19.47 -9.70
CA CYS A 58 -10.15 -19.14 -11.08
C CYS A 58 -9.58 -20.36 -11.83
N THR A 59 -9.74 -20.37 -13.15
CA THR A 59 -9.07 -21.27 -14.08
C THR A 59 -9.07 -20.66 -15.49
N SER A 60 -8.11 -21.02 -16.33
CA SER A 60 -7.97 -20.49 -17.68
C SER A 60 -7.32 -21.52 -18.60
N ILE A 61 -7.60 -21.44 -19.90
CA ILE A 61 -6.95 -22.28 -20.92
C ILE A 61 -6.74 -21.49 -22.21
N SER A 62 -5.61 -21.73 -22.85
CA SER A 62 -5.26 -21.23 -24.20
C SER A 62 -5.19 -22.40 -25.18
N ASP A 63 -5.20 -22.10 -26.48
CA ASP A 63 -4.87 -23.08 -27.51
C ASP A 63 -3.36 -23.37 -27.53
N THR A 64 -2.95 -24.32 -28.37
CA THR A 64 -1.54 -24.69 -28.55
C THR A 64 -0.67 -23.53 -29.03
N ASP A 65 -1.25 -22.48 -29.62
CA ASP A 65 -0.53 -21.30 -30.10
C ASP A 65 -0.48 -20.17 -29.04
N GLY A 66 -1.07 -20.39 -27.85
CA GLY A 66 -1.11 -19.42 -26.76
C GLY A 66 -2.20 -18.36 -26.87
N ASN A 67 -3.19 -18.54 -27.74
CA ASN A 67 -4.37 -17.68 -27.79
C ASN A 67 -5.37 -18.11 -26.72
N LEU A 68 -5.91 -17.16 -25.96
CA LEU A 68 -6.96 -17.43 -24.98
C LEU A 68 -8.15 -18.13 -25.64
N LEU A 69 -8.62 -19.24 -25.05
CA LEU A 69 -9.87 -19.89 -25.43
C LEU A 69 -10.99 -19.45 -24.50
N PHE A 70 -10.83 -19.70 -23.20
CA PHE A 70 -11.78 -19.30 -22.17
C PHE A 70 -11.17 -19.37 -20.77
N TYR A 71 -11.84 -18.75 -19.81
CA TYR A 71 -11.50 -18.76 -18.39
C TYR A 71 -12.78 -18.75 -17.54
N SER A 72 -12.68 -19.13 -16.28
CA SER A 72 -13.83 -19.35 -15.42
C SER A 72 -13.48 -19.11 -13.96
N ASP A 73 -14.46 -18.69 -13.17
CA ASP A 73 -14.39 -18.65 -11.70
C ASP A 73 -14.90 -19.96 -11.07
N GLY A 74 -15.35 -20.93 -11.86
CA GLY A 74 -16.00 -22.16 -11.38
C GLY A 74 -17.54 -22.13 -11.48
N ARG A 75 -18.14 -20.96 -11.75
CA ARG A 75 -19.59 -20.74 -11.87
C ARG A 75 -19.98 -20.18 -13.23
N THR A 76 -19.23 -19.21 -13.72
CA THR A 76 -19.36 -18.58 -15.03
C THR A 76 -18.14 -18.92 -15.89
N ILE A 77 -18.34 -19.18 -17.18
CA ILE A 77 -17.25 -19.26 -18.17
C ILE A 77 -17.31 -18.02 -19.05
N TRP A 78 -16.18 -17.34 -19.20
CA TRP A 78 -15.98 -16.27 -20.18
C TRP A 78 -15.15 -16.78 -21.35
N ASN A 79 -15.60 -16.49 -22.56
CA ASN A 79 -14.89 -16.84 -23.79
C ASN A 79 -13.70 -15.90 -24.07
N SER A 80 -13.01 -16.16 -25.17
CA SER A 80 -11.85 -15.38 -25.66
C SER A 80 -12.16 -13.92 -25.99
N ALA A 81 -13.44 -13.54 -26.13
CA ALA A 81 -13.88 -12.16 -26.29
C ALA A 81 -14.30 -11.51 -24.95
N HIS A 82 -14.02 -12.18 -23.83
CA HIS A 82 -14.40 -11.80 -22.46
C HIS A 82 -15.91 -11.68 -22.24
N LEU A 83 -16.73 -12.39 -23.03
CA LEU A 83 -18.17 -12.45 -22.86
C LEU A 83 -18.57 -13.76 -22.16
N PRO A 84 -19.55 -13.75 -21.25
CA PRO A 84 -20.02 -14.96 -20.59
C PRO A 84 -20.69 -15.92 -21.59
N MET A 85 -20.35 -17.21 -21.50
CA MET A 85 -20.95 -18.28 -22.29
C MET A 85 -22.41 -18.52 -21.85
N ALA A 86 -23.32 -18.62 -22.83
CA ALA A 86 -24.76 -18.60 -22.58
C ALA A 86 -25.25 -19.79 -21.72
N ASN A 87 -24.64 -20.97 -21.84
CA ASN A 87 -24.98 -22.16 -21.06
C ASN A 87 -24.08 -22.37 -19.84
N ALA A 88 -23.26 -21.39 -19.46
CA ALA A 88 -22.41 -21.44 -18.27
C ALA A 88 -22.23 -20.05 -17.67
N SER A 89 -23.34 -19.38 -17.34
CA SER A 89 -23.30 -18.06 -16.72
C SER A 89 -24.34 -17.89 -15.63
N GLU A 90 -23.89 -17.46 -14.46
CA GLU A 90 -24.79 -17.14 -13.35
C GLU A 90 -25.77 -16.02 -13.67
N ALA A 91 -25.28 -14.97 -14.34
CA ALA A 91 -26.10 -13.83 -14.75
C ALA A 91 -27.27 -14.24 -15.67
N PHE A 92 -27.17 -15.40 -16.33
CA PHE A 92 -28.21 -15.97 -17.18
C PHE A 92 -29.01 -17.10 -16.51
N GLY A 93 -28.70 -17.44 -15.25
CA GLY A 93 -29.31 -18.56 -14.52
C GLY A 93 -28.89 -19.93 -15.06
N THR A 94 -27.78 -19.99 -15.78
CA THR A 94 -27.24 -21.20 -16.42
C THR A 94 -25.83 -21.51 -15.92
N GLY A 95 -25.45 -21.09 -14.71
CA GLY A 95 -24.12 -21.33 -14.15
C GLY A 95 -23.73 -22.81 -14.05
N LEU A 96 -22.42 -23.02 -13.84
CA LEU A 96 -21.86 -24.28 -13.40
C LEU A 96 -22.12 -24.47 -11.90
N LYS A 97 -21.89 -25.69 -11.40
CA LYS A 97 -22.12 -26.08 -10.00
C LYS A 97 -20.83 -26.16 -9.17
N GLY A 98 -19.93 -25.21 -9.37
CA GLY A 98 -18.80 -24.97 -8.47
C GLY A 98 -19.01 -23.70 -7.64
N ASP A 99 -17.95 -23.25 -6.96
CA ASP A 99 -17.94 -22.02 -6.17
C ASP A 99 -16.65 -21.22 -6.38
N ASP A 100 -16.76 -19.91 -6.58
CA ASP A 100 -15.64 -18.99 -6.75
C ASP A 100 -14.87 -18.68 -5.46
N SER A 101 -15.41 -19.10 -4.31
CA SER A 101 -14.78 -19.19 -3.00
C SER A 101 -14.24 -20.59 -2.68
N SER A 102 -14.00 -21.42 -3.71
CA SER A 102 -13.18 -22.63 -3.58
C SER A 102 -11.74 -22.37 -4.02
N THR A 103 -10.80 -22.87 -3.22
CA THR A 103 -9.35 -22.72 -3.40
C THR A 103 -8.89 -23.06 -4.83
N SER A 104 -9.47 -24.11 -5.42
CA SER A 104 -9.26 -24.51 -6.83
C SER A 104 -10.62 -24.75 -7.51
N SER A 105 -11.41 -23.68 -7.68
CA SER A 105 -12.80 -23.74 -8.15
C SER A 105 -13.02 -24.41 -9.50
N GLY A 106 -12.01 -24.41 -10.38
CA GLY A 106 -12.09 -25.00 -11.71
C GLY A 106 -10.76 -25.57 -12.20
N LEU A 107 -10.80 -26.57 -13.07
CA LEU A 107 -9.65 -27.11 -13.79
C LEU A 107 -10.07 -27.53 -15.18
N ILE A 108 -9.34 -27.08 -16.20
CA ILE A 108 -9.66 -27.34 -17.60
C ILE A 108 -8.73 -28.41 -18.17
N VAL A 109 -9.30 -29.42 -18.84
CA VAL A 109 -8.58 -30.53 -19.46
C VAL A 109 -9.05 -30.71 -20.92
N PRO A 110 -8.15 -30.65 -21.92
CA PRO A 110 -8.50 -30.95 -23.31
C PRO A 110 -9.05 -32.36 -23.45
N LYS A 111 -10.05 -32.55 -24.30
CA LYS A 111 -10.54 -33.88 -24.64
C LYS A 111 -9.55 -34.58 -25.58
N PRO A 112 -9.00 -35.75 -25.22
CA PRO A 112 -8.03 -36.44 -26.06
C PRO A 112 -8.50 -36.69 -27.50
N GLN A 113 -7.65 -36.32 -28.47
CA GLN A 113 -7.88 -36.45 -29.92
C GLN A 113 -9.04 -35.61 -30.49
N ASP A 114 -9.52 -34.62 -29.74
CA ASP A 114 -10.58 -33.70 -30.13
C ASP A 114 -10.12 -32.27 -29.85
N LEU A 115 -9.63 -31.58 -30.89
CA LEU A 115 -9.03 -30.24 -30.75
C LEU A 115 -10.05 -29.15 -30.39
N ASP A 116 -11.34 -29.44 -30.55
CA ASP A 116 -12.40 -28.46 -30.39
C ASP A 116 -13.18 -28.63 -29.08
N SER A 117 -12.77 -29.56 -28.21
CA SER A 117 -13.53 -29.95 -27.03
C SER A 117 -12.68 -29.98 -25.77
N TYR A 118 -13.20 -29.42 -24.68
CA TYR A 118 -12.51 -29.31 -23.40
C TYR A 118 -13.46 -29.69 -22.26
N TYR A 119 -12.98 -30.41 -21.26
CA TYR A 119 -13.72 -30.61 -20.02
C TYR A 119 -13.31 -29.55 -19.00
N ILE A 120 -14.28 -28.91 -18.38
CA ILE A 120 -14.08 -28.10 -17.18
C ILE A 120 -14.59 -28.89 -15.97
N PHE A 121 -13.70 -29.16 -15.04
CA PHE A 121 -14.02 -29.75 -13.75
C PHE A 121 -14.23 -28.61 -12.76
N THR A 122 -15.32 -28.62 -12.01
CA THR A 122 -15.60 -27.58 -11.01
C THR A 122 -15.70 -28.18 -9.63
N VAL A 123 -15.15 -27.45 -8.66
CA VAL A 123 -15.14 -27.83 -7.25
C VAL A 123 -15.99 -26.83 -6.49
N ASP A 124 -16.74 -27.33 -5.51
CA ASP A 124 -17.66 -26.55 -4.70
C ASP A 124 -17.13 -26.43 -3.25
N GLU A 125 -17.47 -25.34 -2.57
CA GLU A 125 -16.94 -25.03 -1.24
C GLU A 125 -17.65 -25.92 -0.19
N PRO A 126 -16.94 -26.57 0.75
CA PRO A 126 -17.48 -27.38 1.84
C PRO A 126 -18.22 -26.58 2.94
N HIS A 127 -18.72 -25.38 2.65
CA HIS A 127 -19.23 -24.43 3.65
C HIS A 127 -20.69 -24.70 4.07
N HIS A 128 -20.99 -25.82 4.73
CA HIS A 128 -22.35 -26.04 5.22
C HIS A 128 -22.59 -25.59 6.67
N ASP A 129 -22.95 -24.32 6.81
CA ASP A 129 -23.79 -23.67 7.84
C ASP A 129 -23.48 -22.16 7.73
N ASN A 130 -23.53 -21.58 6.50
CA ASN A 130 -23.26 -20.15 6.37
C ASN A 130 -24.49 -19.34 6.86
N PRO A 131 -24.30 -18.35 7.74
CA PRO A 131 -25.28 -17.29 8.02
C PRO A 131 -25.75 -16.47 6.80
N SER A 132 -25.20 -16.71 5.61
CA SER A 132 -25.74 -16.24 4.35
C SER A 132 -26.71 -17.30 3.82
N ALA A 133 -28.00 -17.09 4.05
CA ALA A 133 -29.07 -17.76 3.31
C ALA A 133 -28.77 -17.77 1.79
N PRO A 134 -29.36 -18.67 0.98
CA PRO A 134 -29.18 -18.67 -0.48
C PRO A 134 -29.15 -17.23 -1.01
N THR A 135 -27.97 -16.80 -1.45
CA THR A 135 -27.80 -15.47 -2.01
C THR A 135 -28.24 -15.51 -3.47
N GLY A 136 -28.27 -14.37 -4.17
CA GLY A 136 -28.52 -14.39 -5.61
C GLY A 136 -27.52 -15.25 -6.41
N ASN A 137 -26.38 -15.60 -5.80
CA ASN A 137 -25.20 -16.18 -6.46
C ASN A 137 -24.66 -17.46 -5.76
N ASP A 138 -25.39 -18.04 -4.80
CA ASP A 138 -24.98 -19.28 -4.11
C ASP A 138 -26.23 -20.13 -3.86
N ASP A 139 -26.22 -21.38 -4.33
CA ASP A 139 -27.35 -22.31 -4.19
C ASP A 139 -27.44 -22.95 -2.80
N GLY A 140 -26.47 -22.67 -1.91
CA GLY A 140 -26.41 -23.13 -0.53
C GLY A 140 -26.19 -24.63 -0.38
N LEU A 141 -25.77 -25.30 -1.46
CA LEU A 141 -25.52 -26.73 -1.51
C LEU A 141 -24.09 -26.97 -1.97
N ASN A 142 -23.27 -27.65 -1.16
CA ASN A 142 -22.06 -28.23 -1.72
C ASN A 142 -22.47 -29.30 -2.74
N ASN A 143 -22.18 -29.07 -4.03
CA ASN A 143 -22.50 -29.95 -5.14
C ASN A 143 -21.45 -31.06 -5.30
N GLY A 144 -20.23 -30.86 -4.78
CA GLY A 144 -19.10 -31.77 -4.87
C GLY A 144 -18.28 -31.52 -6.13
N LEU A 145 -17.56 -32.55 -6.60
CA LEU A 145 -16.83 -32.48 -7.86
C LEU A 145 -17.78 -32.70 -9.06
N MET A 146 -17.78 -31.77 -10.00
CA MET A 146 -18.57 -31.82 -11.23
C MET A 146 -17.68 -31.70 -12.46
N TYR A 147 -18.16 -32.13 -13.63
CA TYR A 147 -17.55 -31.74 -14.91
C TYR A 147 -18.60 -31.32 -15.95
N SER A 148 -18.17 -30.50 -16.91
CA SER A 148 -18.94 -30.12 -18.08
C SER A 148 -18.08 -30.13 -19.34
N LEU A 149 -18.66 -30.44 -20.50
CA LEU A 149 -18.01 -30.37 -21.80
C LEU A 149 -18.23 -28.98 -22.41
N VAL A 150 -17.14 -28.31 -22.76
CA VAL A 150 -17.09 -27.06 -23.53
C VAL A 150 -16.72 -27.40 -24.97
N ASP A 151 -17.56 -27.01 -25.93
CA ASP A 151 -17.29 -27.13 -27.37
C ASP A 151 -16.98 -25.73 -27.92
N ILE A 152 -15.73 -25.51 -28.32
CA ILE A 152 -15.26 -24.20 -28.78
C ILE A 152 -15.81 -23.82 -30.17
N THR A 153 -16.42 -24.75 -30.91
CA THR A 153 -17.04 -24.45 -32.21
C THR A 153 -18.42 -23.81 -32.09
N LEU A 154 -19.03 -23.87 -30.90
CA LEU A 154 -20.32 -23.25 -30.62
C LEU A 154 -20.21 -21.71 -30.62
N ASP A 155 -21.38 -21.05 -30.63
CA ASP A 155 -21.51 -19.58 -30.68
C ASP A 155 -20.63 -18.90 -31.75
N GLY A 156 -20.51 -19.51 -32.92
CA GLY A 156 -19.71 -18.96 -34.02
C GLY A 156 -18.20 -19.03 -33.81
N GLY A 157 -17.72 -19.97 -32.98
CA GLY A 157 -16.30 -20.17 -32.68
C GLY A 157 -15.82 -19.49 -31.39
N LEU A 158 -16.74 -18.93 -30.60
CA LEU A 158 -16.44 -18.39 -29.26
C LEU A 158 -16.66 -19.41 -28.14
N GLY A 159 -17.28 -20.55 -28.46
CA GLY A 159 -17.51 -21.65 -27.53
C GLY A 159 -18.73 -21.47 -26.62
N ASP A 160 -19.30 -22.60 -26.21
CA ASP A 160 -20.35 -22.70 -25.19
C ASP A 160 -20.32 -24.10 -24.55
N VAL A 161 -21.00 -24.29 -23.43
CA VAL A 161 -21.12 -25.60 -22.77
C VAL A 161 -22.17 -26.47 -23.47
N ASP A 162 -21.84 -27.73 -23.74
CA ASP A 162 -22.80 -28.71 -24.27
C ASP A 162 -23.90 -28.98 -23.23
N PRO A 163 -25.17 -28.64 -23.51
CA PRO A 163 -26.26 -28.86 -22.56
C PRO A 163 -26.55 -30.33 -22.25
N LEU A 164 -26.03 -31.28 -23.02
CA LEU A 164 -26.18 -32.72 -22.77
C LEU A 164 -25.15 -33.26 -21.78
N GLU A 165 -24.01 -32.59 -21.62
CA GLU A 165 -22.88 -33.02 -20.79
C GLU A 165 -22.43 -31.85 -19.92
N LYS A 166 -23.35 -31.39 -19.07
CA LYS A 166 -23.16 -30.25 -18.17
C LYS A 166 -23.43 -30.65 -16.71
N ASN A 167 -22.59 -30.18 -15.81
CA ASN A 167 -22.68 -30.40 -14.36
C ASN A 167 -22.87 -31.88 -14.02
N VAL A 168 -22.08 -32.75 -14.64
CA VAL A 168 -22.13 -34.20 -14.42
C VAL A 168 -21.35 -34.53 -13.13
N PRO A 169 -21.97 -35.18 -12.14
CA PRO A 169 -21.36 -35.41 -10.83
C PRO A 169 -20.32 -36.53 -10.84
N LEU A 170 -19.19 -36.30 -10.16
CA LEU A 170 -18.15 -37.28 -9.85
C LEU A 170 -18.17 -37.58 -8.35
N ILE A 171 -18.47 -38.82 -7.98
CA ILE A 171 -18.66 -39.19 -6.57
C ILE A 171 -17.31 -39.45 -5.90
N THR A 172 -16.93 -38.57 -4.96
CA THR A 172 -15.65 -38.56 -4.24
C THR A 172 -15.80 -38.78 -2.73
N TYR A 173 -16.91 -39.37 -2.30
CA TYR A 173 -17.28 -39.57 -0.91
C TYR A 173 -18.09 -40.85 -0.71
N ASP A 174 -18.23 -41.33 0.52
CA ASP A 174 -19.18 -42.41 0.83
C ASP A 174 -20.60 -41.86 0.95
N VAL A 175 -21.43 -42.15 -0.04
CA VAL A 175 -22.85 -41.74 -0.10
C VAL A 175 -23.72 -42.28 1.04
N ASN A 176 -23.20 -43.21 1.87
CA ASN A 176 -23.90 -43.74 3.03
C ASN A 176 -23.43 -43.10 4.35
N ASN A 177 -22.42 -42.24 4.32
CA ASN A 177 -21.95 -41.48 5.47
C ASN A 177 -22.48 -40.05 5.38
N ALA A 178 -23.34 -39.66 6.32
CA ALA A 178 -24.02 -38.38 6.30
C ALA A 178 -23.07 -37.18 6.33
N ASP A 179 -21.98 -37.25 7.11
CA ASP A 179 -21.01 -36.16 7.19
C ASP A 179 -20.18 -36.05 5.91
N GLN A 180 -19.81 -37.20 5.32
CA GLN A 180 -19.13 -37.23 4.03
C GLN A 180 -20.02 -36.76 2.88
N GLU A 181 -21.31 -37.13 2.87
CA GLU A 181 -22.30 -36.66 1.91
C GLU A 181 -22.57 -35.15 2.04
N ARG A 182 -22.41 -34.59 3.25
CA ARG A 182 -22.55 -33.16 3.51
C ARG A 182 -21.43 -32.34 2.86
N PHE A 183 -20.18 -32.83 2.91
CA PHE A 183 -18.99 -32.10 2.40
C PHE A 183 -18.54 -32.50 0.99
N LYS A 184 -18.79 -33.75 0.58
CA LYS A 184 -18.56 -34.36 -0.75
C LYS A 184 -17.14 -34.38 -1.32
N CYS A 185 -16.41 -33.28 -1.27
CA CYS A 185 -15.03 -33.17 -1.75
C CYS A 185 -14.26 -32.14 -0.93
N SER A 186 -12.93 -32.09 -1.08
CA SER A 186 -12.15 -30.92 -0.69
C SER A 186 -12.13 -29.90 -1.82
N GLU A 187 -11.62 -28.70 -1.56
CA GLU A 187 -11.43 -27.64 -2.55
C GLU A 187 -10.19 -27.84 -3.43
N LYS A 188 -9.71 -29.08 -3.51
CA LYS A 188 -8.42 -29.45 -4.12
C LYS A 188 -8.63 -30.24 -5.38
N ILE A 189 -8.09 -29.76 -6.47
CA ILE A 189 -8.03 -30.51 -7.73
C ILE A 189 -6.72 -30.23 -8.47
N THR A 190 -6.19 -31.26 -9.13
CA THR A 190 -5.04 -31.13 -10.02
C THR A 190 -5.19 -32.10 -11.19
N ALA A 191 -4.39 -31.91 -12.24
CA ALA A 191 -4.30 -32.86 -13.33
C ALA A 191 -2.87 -33.02 -13.83
N VAL A 192 -2.60 -34.18 -14.41
CA VAL A 192 -1.35 -34.50 -15.09
C VAL A 192 -1.62 -35.43 -16.26
N LYS A 193 -0.81 -35.33 -17.32
CA LYS A 193 -0.86 -36.25 -18.46
C LYS A 193 -0.42 -37.65 -18.02
N ALA A 194 -1.16 -38.67 -18.45
CA ALA A 194 -0.86 -40.06 -18.14
C ALA A 194 0.28 -40.61 -19.01
N ASP A 195 0.90 -41.72 -18.57
CA ASP A 195 2.06 -42.35 -19.21
C ASP A 195 1.80 -42.83 -20.66
N ASP A 196 0.54 -42.94 -21.08
CA ASP A 196 0.18 -43.26 -22.48
C ASP A 196 0.27 -42.05 -23.43
N CYS A 197 0.77 -40.91 -22.94
CA CYS A 197 0.95 -39.63 -23.63
C CYS A 197 -0.32 -39.08 -24.31
N SER A 198 -1.50 -39.63 -24.05
CA SER A 198 -2.74 -39.27 -24.75
C SER A 198 -3.91 -38.98 -23.82
N SER A 199 -3.91 -39.54 -22.62
CA SER A 199 -4.93 -39.34 -21.61
C SER A 199 -4.41 -38.48 -20.46
N PHE A 200 -5.33 -38.07 -19.58
CA PHE A 200 -5.03 -37.28 -18.39
C PHE A 200 -5.60 -37.95 -17.15
N TRP A 201 -4.93 -37.75 -16.01
CA TRP A 201 -5.49 -38.00 -14.69
C TRP A 201 -5.98 -36.69 -14.10
N VAL A 202 -7.22 -36.68 -13.61
CA VAL A 202 -7.79 -35.62 -12.78
C VAL A 202 -7.89 -36.14 -11.37
N ILE A 203 -7.25 -35.46 -10.43
CA ILE A 203 -6.99 -35.97 -9.09
C ILE A 203 -7.54 -35.00 -8.07
N THR A 204 -8.35 -35.51 -7.15
CA THR A 204 -8.84 -34.77 -5.98
C THR A 204 -8.64 -35.58 -4.72
N HIS A 205 -8.87 -34.95 -3.57
CA HIS A 205 -8.70 -35.52 -2.26
C HIS A 205 -9.96 -35.34 -1.41
N PHE A 206 -10.27 -36.32 -0.56
CA PHE A 206 -11.30 -36.20 0.46
C PHE A 206 -10.97 -37.07 1.68
N VAL A 207 -10.93 -36.45 2.87
CA VAL A 207 -10.55 -37.07 4.16
C VAL A 207 -9.15 -37.71 4.15
N ASP A 208 -9.04 -38.99 3.80
CA ASP A 208 -7.81 -39.79 3.73
C ASP A 208 -7.70 -40.52 2.39
N LYS A 209 -8.50 -40.09 1.40
CA LYS A 209 -8.65 -40.74 0.09
C LYS A 209 -8.32 -39.79 -1.03
N PHE A 210 -7.58 -40.30 -2.00
CA PHE A 210 -7.38 -39.69 -3.30
C PHE A 210 -8.26 -40.39 -4.33
N TYR A 211 -8.83 -39.60 -5.24
CA TYR A 211 -9.67 -40.05 -6.33
C TYR A 211 -9.04 -39.59 -7.64
N ALA A 212 -8.55 -40.53 -8.44
CA ALA A 212 -7.95 -40.26 -9.75
C ALA A 212 -8.91 -40.73 -10.86
N PHE A 213 -9.47 -39.77 -11.60
CA PHE A 213 -10.35 -40.00 -12.75
C PHE A 213 -9.52 -39.96 -14.03
N LYS A 214 -9.73 -40.92 -14.93
CA LYS A 214 -9.04 -40.94 -16.22
C LYS A 214 -9.87 -40.20 -17.27
N VAL A 215 -9.24 -39.32 -18.04
CA VAL A 215 -9.84 -38.66 -19.20
C VAL A 215 -9.15 -39.18 -20.45
N ASP A 216 -9.86 -39.95 -21.27
CA ASP A 216 -9.33 -40.52 -22.52
C ASP A 216 -10.20 -40.13 -23.73
N ILE A 217 -9.94 -40.74 -24.90
CA ILE A 217 -10.68 -40.46 -26.14
C ILE A 217 -12.19 -40.70 -26.03
N ASN A 218 -12.63 -41.54 -25.07
CA ASN A 218 -14.04 -41.83 -24.81
C ASN A 218 -14.68 -40.82 -23.83
N GLY A 219 -13.91 -39.88 -23.30
CA GLY A 219 -14.33 -38.87 -22.32
C GLY A 219 -13.87 -39.16 -20.90
N VAL A 220 -14.60 -38.65 -19.92
CA VAL A 220 -14.29 -38.81 -18.49
C VAL A 220 -14.75 -40.19 -18.00
N ASP A 221 -13.83 -41.04 -17.53
CA ASP A 221 -14.17 -42.25 -16.78
C ASP A 221 -14.62 -41.85 -15.38
N MET A 222 -15.93 -41.93 -15.14
CA MET A 222 -16.55 -41.57 -13.86
C MET A 222 -16.24 -42.56 -12.73
N THR A 223 -15.51 -43.65 -12.98
CA THR A 223 -15.07 -44.60 -11.96
C THR A 223 -13.61 -44.31 -11.59
N PRO A 224 -13.33 -43.66 -10.44
CA PRO A 224 -11.97 -43.28 -10.09
C PRO A 224 -11.17 -44.47 -9.57
N VAL A 225 -9.85 -44.38 -9.69
CA VAL A 225 -8.92 -45.15 -8.89
C VAL A 225 -8.86 -44.49 -7.50
N ILE A 226 -9.24 -45.25 -6.47
CA ILE A 226 -9.32 -44.75 -5.09
C ILE A 226 -8.13 -45.27 -4.30
N SER A 227 -7.37 -44.35 -3.72
CA SER A 227 -6.21 -44.66 -2.89
C SER A 227 -6.41 -44.11 -1.48
N THR A 228 -6.39 -44.96 -0.46
CA THR A 228 -6.48 -44.53 0.95
C THR A 228 -5.09 -44.42 1.55
N VAL A 229 -4.64 -43.19 1.79
CA VAL A 229 -3.31 -42.86 2.31
C VAL A 229 -3.42 -41.58 3.14
N GLY A 230 -2.86 -41.61 4.36
CA GLY A 230 -3.03 -40.52 5.33
C GLY A 230 -2.33 -39.21 4.93
N PRO A 231 -2.46 -38.14 5.73
CA PRO A 231 -3.15 -38.10 7.02
C PRO A 231 -4.68 -38.16 6.87
N GLU A 232 -5.36 -38.59 7.93
CA GLU A 232 -6.82 -38.49 7.99
C GLU A 232 -7.20 -37.05 8.37
N VAL A 233 -7.76 -36.31 7.41
CA VAL A 233 -8.26 -34.94 7.64
C VAL A 233 -9.63 -35.01 8.30
N PRO A 234 -9.82 -34.52 9.54
CA PRO A 234 -11.09 -34.67 10.27
C PRO A 234 -12.24 -34.03 9.51
N VAL A 235 -13.29 -34.81 9.29
CA VAL A 235 -14.50 -34.35 8.57
C VAL A 235 -15.30 -33.38 9.42
N GLU A 236 -15.20 -33.43 10.76
CA GLU A 236 -15.93 -32.54 11.65
C GLU A 236 -15.54 -31.06 11.46
N GLY A 237 -14.30 -30.78 11.06
CA GLY A 237 -13.79 -29.44 10.78
C GLY A 237 -13.65 -29.13 9.29
N TYR A 238 -14.28 -29.90 8.39
CA TYR A 238 -13.92 -29.89 6.96
C TYR A 238 -14.11 -28.55 6.26
N ARG A 239 -15.05 -27.70 6.72
CA ARG A 239 -15.20 -26.32 6.22
C ARG A 239 -13.88 -25.54 6.20
N ARG A 240 -13.02 -25.73 7.20
CA ARG A 240 -11.70 -25.07 7.25
C ARG A 240 -10.58 -26.00 6.82
N ASN A 241 -10.69 -27.30 7.11
CA ASN A 241 -9.65 -28.27 6.79
C ASN A 241 -9.53 -28.56 5.28
N ALA A 242 -10.58 -28.31 4.50
CA ALA A 242 -10.61 -28.54 3.06
C ALA A 242 -9.82 -27.52 2.24
N LEU A 243 -9.57 -26.32 2.79
CA LEU A 243 -8.82 -25.24 2.14
C LEU A 243 -7.37 -25.64 1.84
N GLY A 244 -6.80 -25.00 0.82
CA GLY A 244 -5.41 -25.21 0.37
C GLY A 244 -5.32 -26.05 -0.90
N TYR A 245 -4.17 -26.06 -1.55
CA TYR A 245 -3.96 -26.63 -2.88
C TYR A 245 -3.53 -28.11 -2.86
N ILE A 246 -3.77 -28.79 -3.98
CA ILE A 246 -3.08 -30.02 -4.40
C ILE A 246 -2.38 -29.75 -5.73
N LYS A 247 -1.16 -30.26 -5.89
CA LYS A 247 -0.46 -30.26 -7.18
C LYS A 247 0.10 -31.64 -7.46
N ALA A 248 -0.02 -32.09 -8.71
CA ALA A 248 0.82 -33.15 -9.22
C ALA A 248 2.20 -32.59 -9.57
N SER A 249 3.24 -33.40 -9.42
CA SER A 249 4.54 -33.04 -9.97
C SER A 249 4.45 -32.99 -11.50
N PRO A 250 5.14 -32.06 -12.18
CA PRO A 250 5.12 -31.99 -13.63
C PRO A 250 5.47 -33.29 -14.38
N ASP A 251 6.26 -34.19 -13.80
CA ASP A 251 6.52 -35.54 -14.34
C ASP A 251 5.45 -36.59 -14.01
N GLY A 252 4.45 -36.25 -13.20
CA GLY A 252 3.39 -37.16 -12.76
C GLY A 252 3.83 -38.24 -11.78
N THR A 253 4.98 -38.13 -11.13
CA THR A 253 5.46 -39.15 -10.18
C THR A 253 5.09 -38.89 -8.72
N LYS A 254 4.64 -37.67 -8.39
CA LYS A 254 4.33 -37.25 -7.01
C LYS A 254 3.10 -36.35 -6.94
N LEU A 255 2.53 -36.26 -5.74
CA LEU A 255 1.55 -35.23 -5.37
C LEU A 255 2.04 -34.48 -4.15
N VAL A 256 1.75 -33.18 -4.05
CA VAL A 256 1.87 -32.41 -2.81
C VAL A 256 0.52 -31.82 -2.44
N VAL A 257 0.19 -31.85 -1.16
CA VAL A 257 -1.07 -31.35 -0.63
C VAL A 257 -0.81 -30.40 0.54
N ALA A 258 -1.44 -29.23 0.51
CA ALA A 258 -1.58 -28.34 1.66
C ALA A 258 -2.95 -28.52 2.32
N HIS A 259 -2.97 -29.05 3.54
CA HIS A 259 -4.15 -29.02 4.39
C HIS A 259 -4.08 -27.79 5.27
N PHE A 260 -5.05 -26.88 5.14
CA PHE A 260 -5.07 -25.64 5.90
C PHE A 260 -5.19 -25.85 7.41
N GLY A 261 -5.89 -26.90 7.84
CA GLY A 261 -6.09 -27.21 9.24
C GLY A 261 -6.48 -28.66 9.51
N PHE A 262 -6.34 -29.08 10.78
CA PHE A 262 -6.82 -30.36 11.32
C PHE A 262 -7.83 -30.14 12.47
N ALA A 263 -8.77 -29.22 12.30
CA ALA A 263 -9.79 -28.92 13.29
C ALA A 263 -10.75 -30.11 13.46
N THR A 264 -11.12 -30.43 14.70
CA THR A 264 -12.10 -31.49 15.03
C THR A 264 -13.45 -30.92 15.44
N THR A 265 -13.64 -29.61 15.23
CA THR A 265 -14.87 -28.88 15.54
C THR A 265 -15.28 -28.08 14.32
N PHE A 266 -16.58 -28.09 14.02
CA PHE A 266 -17.13 -27.42 12.85
C PHE A 266 -16.82 -25.92 12.84
N GLY A 267 -16.26 -25.43 11.73
CA GLY A 267 -15.91 -24.03 11.50
C GLY A 267 -14.75 -23.50 12.35
N ALA A 268 -14.09 -24.34 13.17
CA ALA A 268 -12.97 -23.90 13.97
C ALA A 268 -11.67 -23.86 13.15
N ASP A 269 -10.84 -22.87 13.44
CA ASP A 269 -9.48 -22.77 12.93
C ASP A 269 -8.52 -23.65 13.74
N ALA A 270 -7.60 -24.33 13.07
CA ALA A 270 -6.56 -25.15 13.68
C ALA A 270 -5.33 -25.23 12.75
N PRO A 271 -4.12 -25.42 13.30
CA PRO A 271 -2.94 -25.65 12.48
C PRO A 271 -3.10 -26.84 11.53
N GLY A 272 -2.51 -26.70 10.34
CA GLY A 272 -2.55 -27.65 9.22
C GLY A 272 -1.21 -28.28 8.92
N GLY A 273 -1.04 -28.77 7.70
CA GLY A 273 0.21 -29.41 7.28
C GLY A 273 0.39 -29.55 5.77
N VAL A 274 1.63 -29.79 5.35
CA VAL A 274 2.03 -30.05 3.96
C VAL A 274 2.55 -31.48 3.85
N TYR A 275 2.00 -32.23 2.90
CA TYR A 275 2.29 -33.66 2.75
C TYR A 275 2.66 -33.98 1.30
N LEU A 276 3.70 -34.79 1.14
CA LEU A 276 4.18 -35.31 -0.14
C LEU A 276 3.78 -36.78 -0.29
N PHE A 277 3.39 -37.15 -1.51
CA PHE A 277 2.93 -38.48 -1.88
C PHE A 277 3.62 -38.98 -3.14
N ASP A 278 3.75 -40.30 -3.28
CA ASP A 278 4.12 -40.93 -4.54
C ASP A 278 2.86 -41.21 -5.38
N PHE A 279 2.90 -40.84 -6.65
CA PHE A 279 1.83 -41.11 -7.63
C PHE A 279 2.33 -42.04 -8.72
N ASN A 280 1.58 -43.10 -8.97
CA ASN A 280 1.86 -44.02 -10.07
C ASN A 280 1.03 -43.60 -11.29
N ASN A 281 1.67 -42.89 -12.23
CA ASN A 281 1.02 -42.30 -13.39
C ASN A 281 0.45 -43.36 -14.38
N ASP A 282 1.01 -44.57 -14.40
CA ASP A 282 0.45 -45.70 -15.17
C ASP A 282 -0.94 -46.14 -14.66
N THR A 283 -1.13 -46.14 -13.33
CA THR A 283 -2.28 -46.80 -12.68
C THR A 283 -3.23 -45.85 -11.95
N GLY A 284 -2.85 -44.58 -11.73
CA GLY A 284 -3.62 -43.63 -10.94
C GLY A 284 -3.56 -43.86 -9.43
N VAL A 285 -2.67 -44.72 -8.95
CA VAL A 285 -2.57 -45.09 -7.52
C VAL A 285 -1.66 -44.10 -6.77
N VAL A 286 -2.13 -43.61 -5.62
CA VAL A 286 -1.37 -42.76 -4.69
C VAL A 286 -0.89 -43.61 -3.51
N THR A 287 0.38 -43.45 -3.12
CA THR A 287 0.99 -44.17 -2.00
C THR A 287 1.94 -43.26 -1.20
N ASN A 288 2.43 -43.77 -0.07
CA ASN A 288 3.50 -43.16 0.73
C ASN A 288 3.25 -41.70 1.13
N SER A 289 2.61 -41.49 2.29
CA SER A 289 2.51 -40.15 2.88
C SER A 289 3.81 -39.78 3.60
N LEU A 290 4.39 -38.64 3.23
CA LEU A 290 5.52 -38.03 3.90
C LEU A 290 5.13 -36.63 4.39
N GLU A 291 5.21 -36.40 5.70
CA GLU A 291 4.97 -35.09 6.29
C GLU A 291 6.17 -34.17 6.06
N LEU A 292 5.94 -33.04 5.38
CA LEU A 292 6.95 -32.00 5.15
C LEU A 292 6.85 -30.87 6.17
N TYR A 293 5.62 -30.54 6.56
CA TYR A 293 5.28 -29.55 7.57
C TYR A 293 4.07 -30.03 8.35
N GLY A 294 4.18 -30.18 9.67
CA GLY A 294 3.09 -30.69 10.51
C GLY A 294 2.40 -29.61 11.36
N PRO A 295 1.22 -29.93 11.94
CA PRO A 295 0.43 -29.01 12.76
C PRO A 295 1.13 -28.56 14.04
N GLU A 296 2.14 -29.29 14.51
CA GLU A 296 3.00 -28.91 15.64
C GLU A 296 3.78 -27.61 15.41
N ASN A 297 3.94 -27.20 14.15
CA ASN A 297 4.58 -25.93 13.77
C ASN A 297 3.62 -24.73 13.84
N ASN A 298 2.35 -24.96 14.18
CA ASN A 298 1.36 -23.92 14.46
C ASN A 298 1.14 -22.93 13.28
N GLY A 299 1.05 -23.44 12.05
CA GLY A 299 0.69 -22.66 10.86
C GLY A 299 -0.42 -23.33 10.04
N SER A 300 -0.96 -22.58 9.09
CA SER A 300 -2.02 -22.99 8.15
C SER A 300 -1.50 -22.86 6.71
N PRO A 301 -1.04 -23.96 6.11
CA PRO A 301 -0.61 -23.99 4.71
C PRO A 301 -1.75 -23.71 3.73
N TYR A 302 -1.45 -23.04 2.62
CA TYR A 302 -2.45 -22.74 1.60
C TYR A 302 -1.98 -23.12 0.19
N GLY A 303 -1.01 -22.40 -0.38
CA GLY A 303 -0.46 -22.69 -1.70
C GLY A 303 0.67 -23.72 -1.63
N VAL A 304 0.73 -24.63 -2.60
CA VAL A 304 1.85 -25.55 -2.83
C VAL A 304 2.18 -25.59 -4.32
N GLU A 305 3.45 -25.82 -4.65
CA GLU A 305 3.88 -25.97 -6.04
C GLU A 305 5.20 -26.77 -6.14
N PHE A 306 5.34 -27.55 -7.21
CA PHE A 306 6.60 -28.21 -7.56
C PHE A 306 7.45 -27.31 -8.46
N SER A 307 8.77 -27.46 -8.39
CA SER A 307 9.64 -26.93 -9.43
C SER A 307 9.47 -27.73 -10.74
N SER A 308 9.77 -27.12 -11.88
CA SER A 308 9.57 -27.72 -13.20
C SER A 308 10.28 -29.07 -13.39
N GLU A 309 11.48 -29.21 -12.81
CA GLU A 309 12.29 -30.43 -12.90
C GLU A 309 11.96 -31.44 -11.78
N ASN A 310 10.93 -31.19 -10.96
CA ASN A 310 10.51 -32.05 -9.85
C ASN A 310 11.60 -32.23 -8.77
N ARG A 311 12.52 -31.26 -8.64
CA ARG A 311 13.62 -31.32 -7.66
C ARG A 311 13.28 -30.63 -6.35
N LYS A 312 12.38 -29.65 -6.38
CA LYS A 312 11.93 -28.89 -5.21
C LYS A 312 10.42 -28.90 -5.08
N VAL A 313 9.96 -28.71 -3.86
CA VAL A 313 8.56 -28.40 -3.57
C VAL A 313 8.49 -27.20 -2.64
N TYR A 314 7.49 -26.35 -2.87
CA TYR A 314 7.29 -25.10 -2.16
C TYR A 314 5.93 -25.07 -1.49
N ALA A 315 5.82 -24.33 -0.38
CA ALA A 315 4.55 -24.05 0.25
C ALA A 315 4.49 -22.63 0.82
N THR A 316 3.33 -21.99 0.73
CA THR A 316 3.01 -20.80 1.52
C THR A 316 2.26 -21.22 2.79
N VAL A 317 2.68 -20.70 3.93
CA VAL A 317 2.14 -21.05 5.25
C VAL A 317 1.78 -19.79 6.03
N GLY A 318 0.51 -19.62 6.38
CA GLY A 318 0.06 -18.56 7.27
C GLY A 318 0.37 -18.93 8.72
N ILE A 319 0.85 -17.98 9.53
CA ILE A 319 1.22 -18.26 10.92
C ILE A 319 -0.01 -18.26 11.82
N GLY A 320 -0.14 -19.30 12.66
CA GLY A 320 -1.31 -19.56 13.49
C GLY A 320 -2.41 -20.32 12.75
N GLY A 321 -3.30 -20.98 13.51
CA GLY A 321 -4.32 -21.86 12.94
C GLY A 321 -5.41 -21.18 12.10
N GLY A 322 -5.48 -19.85 12.11
CA GLY A 322 -6.40 -19.07 11.27
C GLY A 322 -5.80 -18.57 9.97
N GLY A 323 -4.48 -18.72 9.76
CA GLY A 323 -3.79 -18.39 8.51
C GLY A 323 -3.81 -16.91 8.06
N ASN A 324 -4.40 -15.99 8.85
CA ASN A 324 -4.57 -14.59 8.47
C ASN A 324 -3.36 -13.73 8.87
N GLY A 325 -2.85 -12.91 7.94
CA GLY A 325 -1.80 -11.92 8.21
C GLY A 325 -0.40 -12.43 7.87
N VAL A 326 0.42 -12.72 8.88
CA VAL A 326 1.83 -13.11 8.71
C VAL A 326 1.94 -14.45 7.98
N SER A 327 2.84 -14.55 7.00
CA SER A 327 3.08 -15.79 6.26
C SER A 327 4.54 -16.05 5.94
N GLU A 328 4.85 -17.32 5.66
CA GLU A 328 6.15 -17.81 5.25
C GLU A 328 6.05 -18.52 3.89
N LEU A 329 7.12 -18.42 3.11
CA LEU A 329 7.37 -19.22 1.91
C LEU A 329 8.48 -20.22 2.22
N LEU A 330 8.15 -21.50 2.15
CA LEU A 330 9.02 -22.62 2.51
C LEU A 330 9.38 -23.43 1.26
N GLN A 331 10.55 -24.08 1.30
CA GLN A 331 11.06 -24.97 0.25
C GLN A 331 11.59 -26.26 0.86
N TRP A 332 11.40 -27.40 0.19
CA TRP A 332 12.06 -28.67 0.48
C TRP A 332 12.79 -29.21 -0.77
N ASP A 333 13.91 -29.89 -0.53
CA ASP A 333 14.72 -30.57 -1.54
C ASP A 333 14.30 -32.04 -1.70
N LEU A 334 13.70 -32.37 -2.83
CA LEU A 334 13.21 -33.72 -3.15
C LEU A 334 14.36 -34.69 -3.48
N GLU A 335 15.55 -34.18 -3.76
CA GLU A 335 16.76 -34.98 -3.98
C GLU A 335 17.48 -35.32 -2.66
N SER A 336 17.07 -34.70 -1.55
CA SER A 336 17.64 -34.96 -0.23
C SER A 336 17.34 -36.38 0.24
N ALA A 337 18.32 -37.03 0.88
CA ALA A 337 18.11 -38.30 1.56
C ALA A 337 17.11 -38.20 2.73
N ASP A 338 16.93 -37.00 3.28
CA ASP A 338 15.96 -36.66 4.30
C ASP A 338 15.22 -35.38 3.85
N ILE A 339 14.15 -35.59 3.08
CA ILE A 339 13.37 -34.51 2.48
C ILE A 339 12.77 -33.59 3.55
N PRO A 340 12.09 -34.07 4.62
CA PRO A 340 11.50 -33.18 5.63
C PRO A 340 12.54 -32.27 6.31
N ASN A 341 13.72 -32.80 6.65
CA ASN A 341 14.78 -32.00 7.28
C ASN A 341 15.56 -31.09 6.31
N SER A 342 15.26 -31.14 5.01
CA SER A 342 15.84 -30.22 4.02
C SER A 342 15.13 -28.86 3.93
N GLN A 343 14.10 -28.64 4.75
CA GLN A 343 13.31 -27.41 4.76
C GLN A 343 14.18 -26.16 4.83
N SER A 344 13.90 -25.20 3.95
CA SER A 344 14.47 -23.85 4.03
C SER A 344 13.36 -22.79 3.99
N LEU A 345 13.55 -21.73 4.77
CA LEU A 345 12.73 -20.52 4.71
C LEU A 345 13.26 -19.65 3.57
N ILE A 346 12.42 -19.38 2.57
CA ILE A 346 12.75 -18.53 1.43
C ILE A 346 12.41 -17.07 1.73
N HIS A 347 11.23 -16.84 2.32
CA HIS A 347 10.76 -15.50 2.62
C HIS A 347 9.75 -15.52 3.78
N SER A 348 9.68 -14.44 4.56
CA SER A 348 8.63 -14.20 5.55
C SER A 348 8.04 -12.80 5.39
N SER A 349 6.72 -12.70 5.41
CA SER A 349 5.99 -11.44 5.32
C SER A 349 5.17 -11.21 6.58
N THR A 350 5.17 -9.97 7.09
CA THR A 350 4.34 -9.57 8.23
C THR A 350 2.97 -9.04 7.82
N GLN A 351 2.74 -8.80 6.53
CA GLN A 351 1.52 -8.16 6.01
C GLN A 351 0.75 -9.04 5.02
N ILE A 352 1.47 -9.81 4.20
CA ILE A 352 0.90 -10.64 3.13
C ILE A 352 0.60 -12.03 3.69
N SER A 353 -0.62 -12.51 3.45
CA SER A 353 -1.09 -13.84 3.87
C SER A 353 -0.56 -14.94 2.94
N ALA A 354 -0.75 -16.21 3.35
CA ALA A 354 -0.42 -17.33 2.48
C ALA A 354 -1.40 -17.37 1.30
N GLY A 355 -0.85 -17.36 0.08
CA GLY A 355 -1.61 -17.38 -1.17
C GLY A 355 -1.15 -18.50 -2.09
N ALA A 356 -1.89 -18.71 -3.17
CA ALA A 356 -1.60 -19.74 -4.16
C ALA A 356 -0.19 -19.62 -4.75
N LEU A 357 0.36 -20.77 -5.13
CA LEU A 357 1.58 -20.89 -5.91
C LEU A 357 1.22 -21.54 -7.25
N GLN A 358 1.76 -21.00 -8.35
CA GLN A 358 1.55 -21.56 -9.68
C GLN A 358 2.84 -21.47 -10.50
N LEU A 359 3.28 -22.61 -11.02
CA LEU A 359 4.38 -22.71 -11.98
C LEU A 359 3.96 -22.10 -13.33
N GLY A 360 4.81 -21.24 -13.88
CA GLY A 360 4.66 -20.59 -15.20
C GLY A 360 5.29 -21.38 -16.34
N LEU A 361 4.90 -21.06 -17.58
CA LEU A 361 5.54 -21.62 -18.79
C LEU A 361 7.02 -21.25 -18.92
N ASP A 362 7.42 -20.17 -18.26
CA ASP A 362 8.82 -19.73 -18.13
C ASP A 362 9.58 -20.44 -17.00
N ARG A 363 8.97 -21.47 -16.39
CA ARG A 363 9.48 -22.28 -15.29
C ARG A 363 9.78 -21.52 -13.99
N ARG A 364 9.26 -20.29 -13.85
CA ARG A 364 9.24 -19.55 -12.58
C ARG A 364 7.98 -19.87 -11.79
N ILE A 365 8.02 -19.76 -10.47
CA ILE A 365 6.82 -19.95 -9.63
C ILE A 365 6.31 -18.59 -9.19
N TYR A 366 5.02 -18.35 -9.40
CA TYR A 366 4.34 -17.11 -9.06
C TYR A 366 3.53 -17.29 -7.78
N ARG A 367 3.50 -16.26 -6.94
CA ARG A 367 2.80 -16.23 -5.66
C ARG A 367 1.75 -15.13 -5.64
N ALA A 368 0.50 -15.52 -5.38
CA ALA A 368 -0.59 -14.58 -5.10
C ALA A 368 -0.39 -13.85 -3.76
N GLN A 369 -0.79 -12.58 -3.71
CA GLN A 369 -0.56 -11.71 -2.56
C GLN A 369 -1.85 -10.99 -2.15
N VAL A 370 -2.21 -11.11 -0.88
CA VAL A 370 -3.23 -10.27 -0.25
C VAL A 370 -2.88 -9.99 1.20
N SER A 371 -3.35 -8.88 1.73
CA SER A 371 -3.50 -8.69 3.17
C SER A 371 -4.99 -8.65 3.53
N PHE A 372 -5.44 -9.57 4.38
CA PHE A 372 -6.81 -9.51 4.92
C PHE A 372 -7.04 -8.31 5.86
N ALA A 373 -5.96 -7.69 6.37
CA ALA A 373 -6.05 -6.46 7.15
C ALA A 373 -6.22 -5.21 6.27
N ASP A 374 -5.73 -5.26 5.03
CA ASP A 374 -5.80 -4.17 4.05
C ASP A 374 -6.23 -4.71 2.68
N PHE A 375 -7.46 -5.22 2.66
CA PHE A 375 -7.99 -5.94 1.51
C PHE A 375 -8.15 -5.05 0.28
N GLY A 376 -8.39 -3.74 0.44
CA GLY A 376 -8.70 -2.84 -0.66
C GLY A 376 -7.49 -2.38 -1.47
N THR A 377 -6.28 -2.42 -0.88
CA THR A 377 -5.09 -1.77 -1.47
C THR A 377 -3.89 -2.70 -1.65
N THR A 378 -4.02 -3.97 -1.26
CA THR A 378 -2.96 -4.98 -1.39
C THR A 378 -3.20 -5.94 -2.54
N GLY A 379 -2.13 -6.59 -3.02
CA GLY A 379 -2.17 -7.50 -4.17
C GLY A 379 -1.97 -6.81 -5.52
N THR A 380 -1.34 -5.62 -5.53
CA THR A 380 -0.97 -4.91 -6.76
C THR A 380 0.16 -5.60 -7.53
N HIS A 381 0.86 -6.55 -6.90
CA HIS A 381 1.91 -7.34 -7.50
C HIS A 381 1.66 -8.85 -7.33
N LEU A 382 2.38 -9.63 -8.13
CA LEU A 382 2.65 -11.05 -7.87
C LEU A 382 4.10 -11.22 -7.45
N GLY A 383 4.32 -11.99 -6.39
CA GLY A 383 5.66 -12.42 -6.00
C GLY A 383 6.19 -13.49 -6.97
N ILE A 384 7.51 -13.55 -7.17
CA ILE A 384 8.14 -14.48 -8.12
C ILE A 384 9.30 -15.20 -7.45
N ILE A 385 9.32 -16.53 -7.57
CA ILE A 385 10.52 -17.35 -7.35
C ILE A 385 11.23 -17.46 -8.71
N ASN A 386 12.32 -16.70 -8.88
CA ASN A 386 13.00 -16.59 -10.18
C ASN A 386 13.80 -17.84 -10.55
N ASN A 387 14.32 -18.57 -9.56
CA ASN A 387 15.08 -19.80 -9.78
C ASN A 387 14.53 -20.97 -8.94
N PRO A 388 13.40 -21.58 -9.32
CA PRO A 388 12.75 -22.60 -8.51
C PRO A 388 13.55 -23.90 -8.30
N GLU A 389 14.63 -24.13 -9.04
CA GLU A 389 15.48 -25.30 -8.86
C GLU A 389 16.63 -25.07 -7.87
N ALA A 390 16.96 -23.80 -7.57
CA ALA A 390 18.05 -23.46 -6.65
C ALA A 390 17.67 -23.64 -5.18
N ASN A 391 18.66 -23.83 -4.31
CA ASN A 391 18.44 -24.03 -2.88
C ASN A 391 18.35 -22.69 -2.11
N GLY A 392 17.39 -22.56 -1.21
CA GLY A 392 17.31 -21.47 -0.23
C GLY A 392 17.34 -20.09 -0.87
N ALA A 393 18.22 -19.20 -0.42
CA ALA A 393 18.36 -17.84 -0.97
C ALA A 393 18.71 -17.81 -2.47
N GLY A 394 19.30 -18.88 -3.01
CA GLY A 394 19.58 -18.99 -4.45
C GLY A 394 18.34 -19.02 -5.33
N THR A 395 17.15 -19.23 -4.74
CA THR A 395 15.85 -19.13 -5.42
C THR A 395 15.55 -17.73 -5.94
N ASN A 396 16.22 -16.71 -5.41
CA ASN A 396 16.06 -15.31 -5.81
C ASN A 396 14.59 -14.86 -5.81
N TYR A 397 13.92 -15.03 -4.66
CA TYR A 397 12.53 -14.62 -4.48
C TYR A 397 12.40 -13.08 -4.51
N ASP A 398 11.50 -12.58 -5.34
CA ASP A 398 11.15 -11.18 -5.48
C ASP A 398 9.68 -10.97 -5.06
N ASP A 399 9.47 -10.30 -3.92
CA ASP A 399 8.13 -10.01 -3.38
C ASP A 399 7.40 -8.90 -4.18
N THR A 400 8.10 -8.19 -5.07
CA THR A 400 7.56 -7.10 -5.91
C THR A 400 7.56 -7.45 -7.40
N GLY A 401 7.65 -8.75 -7.74
CA GLY A 401 7.91 -9.25 -9.09
C GLY A 401 7.11 -8.58 -10.23
N ILE A 402 5.89 -9.03 -10.51
CA ILE A 402 5.09 -8.44 -11.62
C ILE A 402 4.04 -7.49 -11.06
N LEU A 403 4.11 -6.20 -11.42
CA LEU A 403 3.04 -5.24 -11.21
C LEU A 403 1.81 -5.63 -12.05
N VAL A 404 0.72 -6.03 -11.39
CA VAL A 404 -0.56 -6.36 -12.04
C VAL A 404 -1.53 -5.18 -12.04
N ASP A 405 -1.43 -4.25 -11.10
CA ASP A 405 -2.22 -2.99 -11.06
C ASP A 405 -1.62 -1.90 -11.96
N VAL A 406 -1.38 -2.22 -13.23
CA VAL A 406 -0.68 -1.33 -14.18
C VAL A 406 -1.41 -0.02 -14.45
N ASN A 407 -2.74 0.01 -14.27
CA ASN A 407 -3.56 1.20 -14.42
C ASN A 407 -3.66 2.03 -13.12
N GLY A 408 -3.16 1.50 -12.01
CA GLY A 408 -3.27 2.09 -10.68
C GLY A 408 -4.70 2.15 -10.13
N GLY A 409 -4.80 2.60 -8.88
CA GLY A 409 -6.10 2.79 -8.22
C GLY A 409 -6.74 1.50 -7.73
N PHE A 410 -5.97 0.41 -7.60
CA PHE A 410 -6.39 -0.87 -7.01
C PHE A 410 -7.53 -1.55 -7.80
N GLN A 411 -7.46 -1.46 -9.13
CA GLN A 411 -8.49 -2.03 -10.02
C GLN A 411 -8.17 -3.46 -10.41
N ASN A 412 -6.86 -3.79 -10.54
CA ASN A 412 -6.37 -5.11 -10.91
C ASN A 412 -5.54 -5.70 -9.77
N LEU A 413 -6.06 -6.69 -9.04
CA LEU A 413 -5.43 -7.24 -7.83
C LEU A 413 -5.34 -8.76 -7.89
N SER A 414 -4.22 -9.33 -7.43
CA SER A 414 -3.96 -10.78 -7.47
C SER A 414 -4.82 -11.59 -6.51
N ARG A 415 -5.19 -11.03 -5.35
CA ARG A 415 -5.95 -11.71 -4.28
C ARG A 415 -5.18 -12.94 -3.76
N ILE A 416 -5.84 -14.09 -3.54
CA ILE A 416 -5.16 -15.28 -2.95
C ILE A 416 -5.10 -16.50 -3.87
N GLY A 417 -5.85 -16.52 -4.97
CA GLY A 417 -5.88 -17.64 -5.91
C GLY A 417 -5.07 -17.42 -7.17
N LEU A 418 -4.62 -18.52 -7.78
CA LEU A 418 -4.02 -18.56 -9.12
C LEU A 418 -4.62 -19.76 -9.88
N PRO A 419 -4.75 -19.67 -11.21
CA PRO A 419 -5.45 -20.68 -11.99
C PRO A 419 -4.68 -22.02 -11.94
N PRO A 420 -5.32 -23.13 -11.55
CA PRO A 420 -4.69 -24.44 -11.61
C PRO A 420 -4.68 -24.92 -13.06
N PHE A 421 -3.57 -25.55 -13.44
CA PHE A 421 -3.35 -26.12 -14.77
C PHE A 421 -2.95 -27.59 -14.68
N ILE A 422 -2.98 -28.26 -15.82
CA ILE A 422 -2.38 -29.59 -16.01
C ILE A 422 -0.87 -29.46 -15.83
N GLN A 423 -0.32 -30.13 -14.81
CA GLN A 423 1.04 -29.91 -14.35
C GLN A 423 2.11 -30.33 -15.35
N SER A 424 1.81 -31.34 -16.17
CA SER A 424 2.71 -31.78 -17.25
C SER A 424 2.92 -30.75 -18.35
N LEU A 425 2.10 -29.69 -18.45
CA LEU A 425 2.35 -28.60 -19.40
C LEU A 425 3.65 -27.85 -19.09
N PHE A 426 4.09 -27.85 -17.82
CA PHE A 426 5.26 -27.12 -17.35
C PHE A 426 6.55 -27.96 -17.31
N ASN A 427 6.49 -29.23 -17.71
CA ASN A 427 7.63 -30.14 -17.90
C ASN A 427 7.59 -30.81 -19.28
N SER A 428 6.92 -30.15 -20.21
CA SER A 428 6.84 -30.56 -21.60
C SER A 428 8.19 -30.48 -22.33
N GLN A 429 9.09 -29.65 -21.81
CA GLN A 429 10.42 -29.43 -22.35
C GLN A 429 11.47 -29.55 -21.25
N ILE A 430 12.57 -30.26 -21.51
CA ILE A 430 13.74 -30.31 -20.62
C ILE A 430 14.51 -28.99 -20.69
N ASP A 431 15.24 -28.66 -19.63
CA ASP A 431 16.20 -27.55 -19.69
C ASP A 431 17.40 -27.96 -20.54
N ILE A 432 17.43 -27.49 -21.77
CA ILE A 432 18.58 -27.64 -22.66
C ILE A 432 19.58 -26.50 -22.55
N ILE A 433 19.21 -25.43 -21.83
CA ILE A 433 20.12 -24.35 -21.51
C ILE A 433 21.04 -24.86 -20.41
N GLN A 434 20.55 -25.22 -19.23
CA GLN A 434 21.36 -25.71 -18.09
C GLN A 434 22.34 -24.65 -17.54
N ASN A 435 22.02 -23.36 -17.65
CA ASN A 435 22.84 -22.29 -17.07
C ASN A 435 22.43 -21.93 -15.63
N GLY A 436 21.32 -22.48 -15.13
CA GLY A 436 20.77 -22.20 -13.80
C GLY A 436 20.20 -20.78 -13.63
N ILE A 437 20.02 -20.04 -14.73
CA ILE A 437 19.46 -18.68 -14.75
C ILE A 437 18.11 -18.69 -15.47
N SER A 438 18.06 -19.31 -16.65
CA SER A 438 16.87 -19.38 -17.49
C SER A 438 16.86 -20.72 -18.21
N THR A 439 15.66 -21.29 -18.32
CA THR A 439 15.40 -22.61 -18.90
C THR A 439 14.72 -22.52 -20.26
N THR A 440 14.33 -21.31 -20.68
CA THR A 440 13.55 -21.04 -21.91
C THR A 440 14.24 -20.02 -22.80
N ALA A 441 14.86 -18.97 -22.24
CA ALA A 441 15.55 -17.93 -22.98
C ALA A 441 17.02 -17.84 -22.60
N LEU A 442 17.92 -18.13 -23.54
CA LEU A 442 19.35 -18.00 -23.38
C LEU A 442 19.81 -16.65 -23.96
N LEU A 443 20.09 -15.71 -23.06
CA LEU A 443 20.61 -14.39 -23.42
C LEU A 443 22.15 -14.44 -23.40
N LEU A 444 22.77 -14.32 -24.57
CA LEU A 444 24.22 -14.35 -24.76
C LEU A 444 24.73 -13.01 -25.23
N CYS A 445 26.02 -12.77 -25.02
CA CYS A 445 26.71 -11.63 -25.59
C CYS A 445 27.38 -12.00 -26.91
N ASP A 446 27.64 -11.01 -27.76
CA ASP A 446 28.31 -11.24 -29.03
C ASP A 446 29.62 -12.02 -28.84
N ASN A 447 29.77 -13.11 -29.61
CA ASN A 447 30.91 -14.06 -29.54
C ASN A 447 30.94 -14.98 -28.31
N ASP A 448 29.94 -14.95 -27.44
CA ASP A 448 29.76 -16.02 -26.47
C ASP A 448 29.47 -17.34 -27.18
N ASN A 449 30.10 -18.39 -26.70
CA ASN A 449 29.83 -19.75 -27.14
C ASN A 449 29.06 -20.46 -26.04
N TYR A 450 27.90 -20.99 -26.38
CA TYR A 450 27.11 -21.80 -25.48
C TYR A 450 26.79 -23.14 -26.12
N THR A 451 26.90 -24.22 -25.35
CA THR A 451 26.49 -25.55 -25.82
C THR A 451 25.20 -25.91 -25.12
N LEU A 452 24.09 -25.90 -25.86
CA LEU A 452 22.85 -26.49 -25.39
C LEU A 452 23.09 -27.98 -25.14
N MET A 453 22.57 -28.47 -24.02
CA MET A 453 22.81 -29.84 -23.55
C MET A 453 21.50 -30.52 -23.16
N ALA A 454 21.20 -31.62 -23.84
CA ALA A 454 20.18 -32.57 -23.43
C ALA A 454 20.79 -33.72 -22.62
N GLU A 455 19.94 -34.55 -21.99
CA GLU A 455 20.37 -35.76 -21.30
C GLU A 455 20.97 -36.79 -22.28
N ASP A 456 22.09 -37.44 -21.92
CA ASP A 456 22.72 -38.50 -22.71
C ASP A 456 22.05 -39.87 -22.44
N LEU A 457 20.95 -40.13 -23.14
CA LEU A 457 20.20 -41.38 -23.08
C LEU A 457 20.80 -42.47 -23.99
N PRO A 458 21.20 -43.64 -23.45
CA PRO A 458 21.78 -44.72 -24.23
C PRO A 458 20.82 -45.29 -25.29
N GLY A 459 21.15 -45.09 -26.57
CA GLY A 459 20.37 -45.62 -27.70
C GLY A 459 19.23 -44.71 -28.17
N ALA A 460 19.08 -43.52 -27.57
CA ALA A 460 18.15 -42.51 -28.03
C ALA A 460 18.59 -41.88 -29.37
N THR A 461 17.64 -41.28 -30.08
CA THR A 461 17.88 -40.51 -31.31
C THR A 461 17.55 -39.04 -31.06
N TYR A 462 18.51 -38.15 -31.29
CA TYR A 462 18.36 -36.71 -31.13
C TYR A 462 18.15 -36.04 -32.49
N THR A 463 17.16 -35.15 -32.56
CA THR A 463 16.88 -34.32 -33.73
C THR A 463 16.83 -32.87 -33.31
N TRP A 464 17.89 -32.12 -33.60
CA TRP A 464 17.92 -30.69 -33.35
C TRP A 464 17.26 -29.91 -34.48
N THR A 465 16.50 -28.87 -34.16
CA THR A 465 16.04 -27.88 -35.13
C THR A 465 16.40 -26.47 -34.70
N LYS A 466 16.48 -25.57 -35.68
CA LYS A 466 16.56 -24.13 -35.48
C LYS A 466 15.48 -23.45 -36.31
N ASP A 467 14.62 -22.67 -35.66
CA ASP A 467 13.46 -22.00 -36.27
C ASP A 467 12.63 -22.99 -37.12
N GLY A 468 12.44 -24.22 -36.59
CA GLY A 468 11.74 -25.34 -37.24
C GLY A 468 12.53 -26.05 -38.36
N LEU A 469 13.76 -25.64 -38.68
CA LEU A 469 14.61 -26.29 -39.67
C LEU A 469 15.58 -27.29 -39.03
N ILE A 470 15.53 -28.55 -39.47
CA ILE A 470 16.38 -29.62 -38.95
C ILE A 470 17.87 -29.31 -39.16
N LEU A 471 18.65 -29.44 -38.09
CA LEU A 471 20.10 -29.30 -38.06
C LEU A 471 20.79 -30.68 -38.28
N PRO A 472 22.05 -30.70 -38.75
CA PRO A 472 22.78 -31.95 -38.99
C PRO A 472 23.31 -32.64 -37.73
N GLU A 473 23.23 -31.99 -36.56
CA GLU A 473 23.70 -32.51 -35.27
C GLU A 473 22.76 -33.60 -34.74
N LEU A 474 23.33 -34.69 -34.22
CA LEU A 474 22.60 -35.90 -33.80
C LEU A 474 22.98 -36.36 -32.38
N THR A 475 23.86 -35.62 -31.69
CA THR A 475 24.25 -35.88 -30.31
C THR A 475 23.37 -35.10 -29.34
N TYR A 476 23.53 -35.35 -28.04
CA TYR A 476 22.83 -34.62 -26.97
C TYR A 476 23.38 -33.20 -26.74
N GLN A 477 24.39 -32.76 -27.52
CA GLN A 477 24.98 -31.43 -27.38
C GLN A 477 24.85 -30.64 -28.69
N LEU A 478 24.50 -29.35 -28.58
CA LEU A 478 24.47 -28.44 -29.72
C LEU A 478 25.16 -27.12 -29.36
N LEU A 479 26.27 -26.82 -30.04
CA LEU A 479 26.89 -25.50 -29.98
C LEU A 479 25.99 -24.50 -30.71
N VAL A 480 25.56 -23.45 -30.02
CA VAL A 480 24.82 -22.33 -30.60
C VAL A 480 25.76 -21.15 -30.82
N ASP A 481 25.65 -20.55 -32.00
CA ASP A 481 26.52 -19.46 -32.48
C ASP A 481 25.74 -18.32 -33.16
N THR A 482 24.42 -18.44 -33.25
CA THR A 482 23.55 -17.52 -33.97
C THR A 482 22.19 -17.45 -33.27
N PRO A 483 21.51 -16.30 -33.27
CA PRO A 483 20.20 -16.17 -32.61
C PRO A 483 19.13 -16.99 -33.33
N GLY A 484 18.13 -17.46 -32.59
CA GLY A 484 16.99 -18.22 -33.09
C GLY A 484 16.40 -19.13 -32.02
N THR A 485 15.28 -19.76 -32.34
CA THR A 485 14.64 -20.77 -31.48
C THR A 485 15.25 -22.12 -31.79
N TYR A 486 15.87 -22.75 -30.81
CA TYR A 486 16.48 -24.07 -30.92
C TYR A 486 15.62 -25.09 -30.20
N GLU A 487 15.36 -26.22 -30.86
CA GLU A 487 14.59 -27.32 -30.29
C GLU A 487 15.38 -28.62 -30.42
N VAL A 488 15.26 -29.52 -29.44
CA VAL A 488 15.70 -30.91 -29.55
C VAL A 488 14.50 -31.83 -29.37
N PHE A 489 14.35 -32.77 -30.28
CA PHE A 489 13.42 -33.89 -30.14
C PHE A 489 14.24 -35.17 -29.89
N ILE A 490 13.98 -35.84 -28.77
CA ILE A 490 14.70 -37.03 -28.32
C ILE A 490 13.72 -38.19 -28.33
N GLU A 491 13.98 -39.18 -29.18
CA GLU A 491 13.26 -40.45 -29.20
C GLU A 491 14.06 -41.49 -28.41
N PRO A 492 13.63 -41.87 -27.18
CA PRO A 492 14.39 -42.80 -26.33
C PRO A 492 14.48 -44.23 -26.92
N ASN A 493 13.63 -44.60 -27.88
CA ASN A 493 13.58 -45.92 -28.52
C ASN A 493 13.30 -47.09 -27.55
N ASN A 494 12.72 -46.82 -26.39
CA ASN A 494 12.41 -47.80 -25.34
C ASN A 494 10.90 -47.95 -25.06
N GLY A 495 10.05 -47.12 -25.68
CA GLY A 495 8.60 -47.10 -25.50
C GLY A 495 8.08 -46.00 -24.57
N GLU A 496 8.97 -45.21 -23.94
CA GLU A 496 8.63 -43.99 -23.20
C GLU A 496 8.25 -42.85 -24.16
N CYS A 497 7.55 -41.82 -23.65
CA CYS A 497 7.19 -40.65 -24.45
C CYS A 497 8.47 -39.94 -24.97
N PRO A 498 8.43 -39.34 -26.17
CA PRO A 498 9.52 -38.48 -26.63
C PRO A 498 9.77 -37.32 -25.68
N ILE A 499 11.04 -36.97 -25.52
CA ILE A 499 11.47 -35.83 -24.70
C ILE A 499 11.79 -34.68 -25.64
N GLU A 500 11.26 -33.51 -25.35
CA GLU A 500 11.51 -32.29 -26.11
C GLU A 500 12.28 -31.31 -25.24
N GLY A 501 13.01 -30.38 -25.85
CA GLY A 501 13.67 -29.27 -25.16
C GLY A 501 13.72 -28.09 -26.11
N GLU A 502 13.51 -26.88 -25.59
CA GLU A 502 13.52 -25.65 -26.38
C GLU A 502 14.35 -24.57 -25.69
N ALA A 503 15.02 -23.75 -26.49
CA ALA A 503 15.74 -22.57 -26.04
C ALA A 503 15.65 -21.46 -27.09
N LEU A 504 15.11 -20.31 -26.70
CA LEU A 504 15.23 -19.08 -27.47
C LEU A 504 16.61 -18.47 -27.21
N VAL A 505 17.51 -18.56 -28.19
CA VAL A 505 18.86 -18.00 -28.07
C VAL A 505 18.88 -16.61 -28.69
N SER A 506 19.23 -15.61 -27.87
CA SER A 506 19.39 -14.22 -28.31
C SER A 506 20.82 -13.74 -28.06
N TYR A 507 21.37 -12.99 -29.01
CA TYR A 507 22.70 -12.38 -28.89
C TYR A 507 22.57 -10.87 -28.76
N PHE A 508 23.26 -10.30 -27.78
CA PHE A 508 23.28 -8.87 -27.50
C PHE A 508 24.70 -8.33 -27.71
N GLY A 509 24.78 -7.11 -28.25
CA GLY A 509 26.07 -6.46 -28.47
C GLY A 509 26.81 -6.25 -27.17
N ASN A 510 28.10 -6.63 -27.14
CA ASN A 510 28.97 -6.27 -26.04
C ASN A 510 29.15 -4.74 -26.02
N PRO A 511 28.86 -4.08 -24.90
CA PRO A 511 29.28 -2.70 -24.74
C PRO A 511 30.82 -2.62 -24.72
N ILE A 512 31.32 -1.42 -24.96
CA ILE A 512 32.74 -1.08 -24.81
C ILE A 512 32.83 -0.05 -23.68
N ALA A 513 33.56 -0.37 -22.61
CA ALA A 513 33.82 0.57 -21.54
C ALA A 513 35.10 1.36 -21.84
N ASN A 514 34.97 2.48 -22.55
CA ASN A 514 36.12 3.31 -22.85
C ASN A 514 36.64 3.94 -21.55
N GLN A 515 37.94 3.86 -21.30
CA GLN A 515 38.53 4.43 -20.09
C GLN A 515 38.45 5.97 -20.14
N PRO A 516 37.65 6.61 -19.27
CA PRO A 516 37.65 8.06 -19.19
C PRO A 516 38.95 8.58 -18.56
N SER A 517 39.21 9.88 -18.69
CA SER A 517 40.36 10.51 -18.02
C SER A 517 40.13 10.61 -16.51
N ASP A 518 41.21 10.54 -15.71
CA ASP A 518 41.14 10.77 -14.27
C ASP A 518 40.48 12.12 -13.95
N ILE A 519 39.60 12.15 -12.94
CA ILE A 519 38.98 13.39 -12.46
C ILE A 519 39.89 13.99 -11.40
N ILE A 520 40.56 15.09 -11.76
CA ILE A 520 41.40 15.86 -10.85
C ILE A 520 40.66 17.13 -10.49
N VAL A 521 40.39 17.31 -9.19
CA VAL A 521 39.72 18.50 -8.66
C VAL A 521 40.64 19.19 -7.65
N CYS A 522 40.63 20.51 -7.65
CA CYS A 522 41.20 21.30 -6.57
C CYS A 522 40.05 21.65 -5.61
N ASP A 523 40.14 21.23 -4.34
CA ASP A 523 39.10 21.48 -3.33
C ASP A 523 39.71 21.97 -2.01
N ALA A 524 38.92 22.59 -1.13
CA ALA A 524 39.36 23.12 0.16
C ALA A 524 39.78 22.02 1.16
N THR A 525 39.34 20.78 0.95
CA THR A 525 39.73 19.63 1.79
C THR A 525 40.25 18.48 0.93
N SER A 526 40.77 17.41 1.55
CA SER A 526 41.12 16.19 0.82
C SER A 526 39.92 15.34 0.40
N VAL A 527 38.70 15.82 0.70
CA VAL A 527 37.42 15.21 0.31
C VAL A 527 36.66 16.19 -0.58
N SER A 528 36.11 15.68 -1.68
CA SER A 528 35.29 16.44 -2.62
C SER A 528 34.06 15.62 -3.02
N VAL A 529 33.06 16.32 -3.55
CA VAL A 529 31.89 15.72 -4.19
C VAL A 529 32.17 15.60 -5.68
N PHE A 530 32.10 14.38 -6.18
CA PHE A 530 32.29 14.06 -7.58
C PHE A 530 30.94 13.69 -8.19
N ASP A 531 30.53 14.44 -9.21
CA ASP A 531 29.53 13.97 -10.17
C ASP A 531 30.23 13.01 -11.13
N LEU A 532 29.95 11.72 -10.99
CA LEU A 532 30.58 10.69 -11.82
C LEU A 532 29.93 10.62 -13.20
N THR A 533 28.66 11.03 -13.34
CA THR A 533 27.88 10.94 -14.60
C THR A 533 28.46 11.80 -15.72
N VAL A 534 29.30 12.78 -15.38
CA VAL A 534 30.08 13.54 -16.37
C VAL A 534 30.98 12.65 -17.24
N GLN A 535 31.30 11.44 -16.77
CA GLN A 535 32.10 10.46 -17.50
C GLN A 535 31.27 9.56 -18.41
N ASP A 536 29.93 9.62 -18.37
CA ASP A 536 29.06 8.74 -19.16
C ASP A 536 29.35 8.88 -20.66
N ALA A 537 29.50 10.11 -21.14
CA ALA A 537 29.77 10.39 -22.56
C ALA A 537 31.13 9.84 -23.01
N ASP A 538 32.16 9.97 -22.17
CA ASP A 538 33.50 9.46 -22.46
C ASP A 538 33.55 7.93 -22.37
N ALA A 539 32.80 7.34 -21.42
CA ALA A 539 32.70 5.91 -21.25
C ALA A 539 31.95 5.23 -22.42
N LEU A 540 30.86 5.84 -22.87
CA LEU A 540 30.06 5.36 -24.00
C LEU A 540 30.71 5.67 -25.37
N ASP A 541 31.46 6.77 -25.47
CA ASP A 541 32.05 7.30 -26.71
C ASP A 541 31.01 7.43 -27.85
N THR A 542 30.95 6.45 -28.75
CA THR A 542 30.05 6.44 -29.91
C THR A 542 28.81 5.54 -29.73
N GLN A 543 28.63 4.91 -28.57
CA GLN A 543 27.51 4.02 -28.25
C GLN A 543 26.23 4.82 -27.92
N ASP A 544 25.05 4.27 -28.27
CA ASP A 544 23.75 4.92 -28.03
C ASP A 544 23.33 4.77 -26.56
N PRO A 545 23.11 5.86 -25.81
CA PRO A 545 22.71 5.80 -24.40
C PRO A 545 21.31 5.21 -24.16
N ASN A 546 20.48 4.99 -25.19
CA ASN A 546 19.22 4.26 -25.03
C ASN A 546 19.42 2.73 -24.99
N ASP A 547 20.53 2.25 -25.56
CA ASP A 547 20.85 0.83 -25.65
C ASP A 547 21.82 0.39 -24.53
N PHE A 548 22.56 1.33 -23.94
CA PHE A 548 23.56 1.06 -22.91
C PHE A 548 23.47 2.03 -21.72
N THR A 549 23.71 1.52 -20.52
CA THR A 549 23.71 2.31 -19.26
C THR A 549 25.07 2.23 -18.58
N VAL A 550 25.51 3.33 -17.97
CA VAL A 550 26.76 3.43 -17.23
C VAL A 550 26.49 3.39 -15.73
N HIS A 551 27.26 2.57 -15.02
CA HIS A 551 27.16 2.33 -13.58
C HIS A 551 28.52 2.51 -12.89
N TYR A 552 28.52 2.95 -11.62
CA TYR A 552 29.74 3.30 -10.89
C TYR A 552 29.87 2.54 -9.57
N TYR A 553 31.09 2.13 -9.23
CA TYR A 553 31.38 1.25 -8.09
C TYR A 553 32.68 1.60 -7.37
N ARG A 554 32.73 1.28 -6.07
CA ARG A 554 33.92 1.50 -5.23
C ARG A 554 34.95 0.39 -5.35
N SER A 555 34.56 -0.78 -5.87
CA SER A 555 35.46 -1.93 -6.00
C SER A 555 35.18 -2.71 -7.28
N LEU A 556 36.21 -3.41 -7.76
CA LEU A 556 36.08 -4.28 -8.93
C LEU A 556 35.08 -5.42 -8.69
N ILE A 557 34.98 -5.93 -7.46
CA ILE A 557 34.06 -7.03 -7.12
C ILE A 557 32.62 -6.54 -7.21
N ASP A 558 32.32 -5.40 -6.58
CA ASP A 558 30.99 -4.77 -6.64
C ASP A 558 30.58 -4.48 -8.09
N ALA A 559 31.51 -3.97 -8.92
CA ALA A 559 31.28 -3.73 -10.35
C ALA A 559 31.02 -5.02 -11.13
N THR A 560 31.80 -6.08 -10.88
CA THR A 560 31.63 -7.39 -11.54
C THR A 560 30.29 -8.02 -11.17
N ASP A 561 29.91 -7.95 -9.90
CA ASP A 561 28.71 -8.59 -9.35
C ASP A 561 27.44 -7.72 -9.48
N ASN A 562 27.56 -6.48 -9.98
CA ASN A 562 26.49 -5.48 -10.05
C ASN A 562 25.83 -5.17 -8.70
N THR A 563 26.63 -5.04 -7.64
CA THR A 563 26.12 -4.80 -6.28
C THR A 563 26.70 -3.53 -5.69
N ASN A 564 25.98 -2.89 -4.76
CA ASN A 564 26.44 -1.67 -4.08
C ASN A 564 26.79 -0.50 -5.02
N GLU A 565 25.97 -0.28 -6.05
CA GLU A 565 26.12 0.83 -7.00
C GLU A 565 26.19 2.19 -6.30
N ILE A 566 27.06 3.07 -6.81
CA ILE A 566 27.13 4.47 -6.43
C ILE A 566 26.06 5.25 -7.21
N ILE A 567 25.02 5.68 -6.52
CA ILE A 567 23.92 6.47 -7.10
C ILE A 567 24.08 7.94 -6.72
N GLY A 568 24.13 8.81 -7.72
CA GLY A 568 24.24 10.26 -7.56
C GLY A 568 25.63 10.72 -7.11
N ASP A 569 25.67 11.85 -6.42
CA ASP A 569 26.90 12.51 -5.97
C ASP A 569 27.76 11.62 -5.06
N PHE A 570 29.06 11.53 -5.36
CA PHE A 570 29.99 10.66 -4.65
C PHE A 570 31.04 11.42 -3.85
N ASN A 571 31.22 11.06 -2.57
CA ASN A 571 32.30 11.58 -1.73
C ASN A 571 33.46 10.58 -1.65
N ASN A 572 34.68 11.03 -1.94
CA ASN A 572 35.86 10.18 -1.81
C ASN A 572 36.20 9.88 -0.33
N THR A 573 36.70 8.68 -0.10
CA THR A 573 37.13 8.14 1.21
C THR A 573 38.64 7.92 1.28
N SER A 574 39.31 7.91 0.12
CA SER A 574 40.77 7.96 -0.02
C SER A 574 41.14 9.00 -1.06
N ASN A 575 42.40 9.39 -1.13
CA ASN A 575 42.88 10.38 -2.08
C ASN A 575 44.31 10.07 -2.54
N PRO A 576 44.54 9.61 -3.79
CA PRO A 576 43.52 9.34 -4.81
C PRO A 576 42.62 8.14 -4.45
N GLN A 577 41.44 8.08 -5.05
CA GLN A 577 40.54 6.94 -4.99
C GLN A 577 40.26 6.41 -6.39
N GLU A 578 40.39 5.10 -6.57
CA GLU A 578 40.00 4.44 -7.83
C GLU A 578 38.49 4.19 -7.83
N ILE A 579 37.84 4.51 -8.95
CA ILE A 579 36.42 4.24 -9.21
C ILE A 579 36.33 3.27 -10.38
N PHE A 580 35.52 2.23 -10.21
CA PHE A 580 35.23 1.25 -11.24
C PHE A 580 33.96 1.66 -11.98
N LEU A 581 34.04 1.66 -13.30
CA LEU A 581 32.94 1.97 -14.19
C LEU A 581 32.52 0.69 -14.93
N ARG A 582 31.22 0.48 -15.04
CA ARG A 582 30.61 -0.63 -15.76
C ARG A 582 29.63 -0.09 -16.79
N VAL A 583 29.73 -0.54 -18.04
CA VAL A 583 28.75 -0.23 -19.08
C VAL A 583 27.94 -1.49 -19.35
N ASP A 584 26.63 -1.44 -19.18
CA ASP A 584 25.70 -2.54 -19.39
C ASP A 584 24.92 -2.38 -20.69
N ASN A 585 24.63 -3.49 -21.37
CA ASN A 585 23.60 -3.52 -22.40
C ASN A 585 22.21 -3.58 -21.74
N ASN A 586 21.34 -2.62 -22.07
CA ASN A 586 20.02 -2.47 -21.45
C ASN A 586 19.09 -3.66 -21.72
N SER A 587 19.33 -4.42 -22.79
CA SER A 587 18.55 -5.61 -23.14
C SER A 587 19.15 -6.92 -22.59
N ASN A 588 20.41 -6.90 -22.11
CA ASN A 588 21.05 -8.01 -21.40
C ASN A 588 22.19 -7.48 -20.51
N SER A 589 21.92 -7.26 -19.23
CA SER A 589 22.88 -6.71 -18.26
C SER A 589 24.08 -7.64 -17.98
N ASN A 590 24.04 -8.91 -18.42
CA ASN A 590 25.22 -9.78 -18.38
C ASN A 590 26.26 -9.41 -19.45
N CYS A 591 25.85 -8.67 -20.49
CA CYS A 591 26.76 -8.10 -21.47
C CYS A 591 27.23 -6.75 -20.97
N TYR A 592 28.37 -6.78 -20.30
CA TYR A 592 28.99 -5.60 -19.74
C TYR A 592 30.48 -5.57 -20.05
N ASP A 593 31.04 -4.37 -19.99
CA ASP A 593 32.48 -4.15 -20.02
C ASP A 593 32.87 -3.24 -18.84
N LEU A 594 34.09 -3.41 -18.35
CA LEU A 594 34.58 -2.72 -17.15
C LEU A 594 35.82 -1.89 -17.47
N THR A 595 35.88 -0.72 -16.85
CA THR A 595 37.09 0.11 -16.83
C THR A 595 37.22 0.80 -15.48
N SER A 596 38.29 1.56 -15.27
CA SER A 596 38.48 2.35 -14.06
C SER A 596 39.17 3.66 -14.35
N PHE A 597 38.95 4.63 -13.46
CA PHE A 597 39.67 5.91 -13.45
C PHE A 597 39.89 6.33 -12.00
N ASN A 598 40.85 7.23 -11.77
CA ASN A 598 41.07 7.80 -10.46
C ASN A 598 40.29 9.11 -10.30
N ILE A 599 39.76 9.30 -9.11
CA ILE A 599 39.39 10.61 -8.59
C ILE A 599 40.49 11.08 -7.64
N GLN A 600 40.98 12.30 -7.83
CA GLN A 600 42.06 12.86 -7.01
C GLN A 600 41.74 14.30 -6.63
N VAL A 601 41.94 14.61 -5.35
CA VAL A 601 41.75 15.96 -4.80
C VAL A 601 43.10 16.55 -4.45
N TYR A 602 43.47 17.68 -5.04
CA TYR A 602 44.57 18.49 -4.51
C TYR A 602 43.96 19.58 -3.62
N VAL A 603 44.50 19.75 -2.42
CA VAL A 603 44.01 20.80 -1.53
C VAL A 603 44.39 22.15 -2.14
N SER A 604 43.37 22.90 -2.58
CA SER A 604 43.53 24.27 -3.04
C SER A 604 44.09 25.09 -1.89
N PRO A 605 45.17 25.85 -2.11
CA PRO A 605 45.57 26.81 -1.12
C PRO A 605 44.45 27.83 -0.95
N VAL A 606 44.08 28.07 0.30
CA VAL A 606 43.10 29.11 0.63
C VAL A 606 43.89 30.37 0.98
N ILE A 607 43.41 31.53 0.57
CA ILE A 607 43.88 32.79 1.13
C ILE A 607 43.01 33.02 2.36
N GLU A 608 43.53 32.68 3.55
CA GLU A 608 42.73 32.65 4.78
C GLU A 608 42.21 34.05 5.11
N THR A 609 43.12 35.01 5.11
CA THR A 609 42.79 36.42 5.29
C THR A 609 43.71 37.30 4.48
N LEU A 610 43.10 38.03 3.53
CA LEU A 610 43.74 39.10 2.79
C LEU A 610 42.78 40.29 2.80
N ASN A 611 43.08 41.28 3.64
CA ASN A 611 42.25 42.46 3.79
C ASN A 611 42.87 43.62 3.02
N ASP A 612 42.02 44.45 2.42
CA ASP A 612 42.42 45.79 2.00
C ASP A 612 43.11 46.50 3.15
N ILE A 613 44.25 47.09 2.84
CA ILE A 613 45.06 47.75 3.85
C ILE A 613 44.68 49.21 3.83
N THR A 614 43.96 49.65 4.86
CA THR A 614 43.66 51.07 5.06
C THR A 614 44.66 51.66 6.04
N SER A 615 45.33 52.74 5.64
CA SER A 615 46.22 53.51 6.50
C SER A 615 45.78 54.97 6.51
N CYS A 616 45.76 55.61 7.67
CA CYS A 616 45.46 57.04 7.75
C CYS A 616 46.73 57.82 7.43
N ASP A 617 46.64 58.82 6.54
CA ASP A 617 47.69 59.81 6.35
C ASP A 617 47.62 60.82 7.50
N ASP A 618 48.25 60.46 8.62
CA ASP A 618 48.21 61.17 9.90
C ASP A 618 49.49 61.95 10.21
N ASP A 619 50.43 62.08 9.25
CA ASP A 619 51.62 62.90 9.41
C ASP A 619 51.30 64.39 9.28
N PHE A 620 50.73 64.97 10.34
CA PHE A 620 50.51 66.41 10.49
C PHE A 620 51.83 67.23 10.53
N THR A 621 53.01 66.59 10.42
CA THR A 621 54.33 67.18 10.66
C THR A 621 55.36 66.97 9.55
N GLY A 622 54.97 67.00 8.27
CA GLY A 622 55.98 67.07 7.21
C GLY A 622 55.49 66.75 5.81
N ASN A 623 54.44 65.95 5.69
CA ASN A 623 53.78 65.64 4.43
C ASN A 623 52.40 66.32 4.37
N PRO A 624 51.98 67.00 3.29
CA PRO A 624 50.56 67.18 3.04
C PRO A 624 49.88 65.81 2.98
N MET A 625 48.63 65.71 3.44
CA MET A 625 47.76 64.53 3.25
C MET A 625 47.67 64.20 1.75
N ASP A 626 48.63 63.44 1.23
CA ASP A 626 48.96 63.29 -0.21
C ASP A 626 48.91 61.85 -0.71
N GLY A 627 48.63 60.91 0.20
CA GLY A 627 48.23 59.55 -0.14
C GLY A 627 49.39 58.58 -0.42
N PHE A 628 50.62 58.87 -0.02
CA PHE A 628 51.77 57.94 -0.17
C PHE A 628 52.25 57.37 1.18
N ILE A 629 52.51 56.06 1.22
CA ILE A 629 52.97 55.32 2.41
C ILE A 629 53.89 54.13 2.03
N THR A 630 54.85 53.76 2.90
CA THR A 630 55.77 52.62 2.71
C THR A 630 55.39 51.45 3.62
N GLN A 631 55.31 50.23 3.08
CA GLN A 631 54.88 48.99 3.77
C GLN A 631 55.86 47.81 3.52
N THR A 632 55.77 46.75 4.35
CA THR A 632 56.49 45.47 4.18
C THR A 632 55.48 44.38 3.83
N LEU A 633 55.63 43.72 2.67
CA LEU A 633 54.64 42.78 2.14
C LEU A 633 54.65 41.41 2.85
N SER A 634 55.80 40.92 3.29
CA SER A 634 55.88 39.64 4.01
C SER A 634 55.25 39.67 5.39
N ASP A 635 55.00 40.84 5.96
CA ASP A 635 54.23 40.99 7.20
C ASP A 635 52.79 40.43 7.02
N PHE A 636 52.31 40.34 5.78
CA PHE A 636 50.99 39.79 5.43
C PHE A 636 51.02 38.28 5.13
N ASN A 637 52.18 37.65 4.99
CA ASN A 637 52.26 36.22 4.66
C ASN A 637 51.61 35.34 5.73
N ALA A 638 51.69 35.74 7.00
CA ALA A 638 51.11 34.97 8.11
C ALA A 638 49.57 34.99 8.08
N SER A 639 48.95 36.11 7.69
CA SER A 639 47.49 36.21 7.55
C SER A 639 46.99 35.50 6.29
N ILE A 640 47.76 35.57 5.19
CA ILE A 640 47.42 34.89 3.94
C ILE A 640 47.48 33.37 4.11
N LEU A 641 48.54 32.86 4.76
CA LEU A 641 48.72 31.42 4.97
C LEU A 641 47.81 30.87 6.08
N GLY A 642 47.54 31.66 7.12
CA GLY A 642 46.71 31.24 8.25
C GLY A 642 47.28 30.02 8.95
N THR A 643 46.48 28.94 9.02
CA THR A 643 46.87 27.67 9.67
C THR A 643 47.45 26.63 8.71
N GLN A 644 47.56 26.95 7.41
CA GLN A 644 48.07 26.04 6.39
C GLN A 644 49.57 25.76 6.58
N ASP A 645 50.00 24.54 6.24
CA ASP A 645 51.42 24.19 6.29
C ASP A 645 52.19 24.92 5.18
N GLY A 646 52.97 25.93 5.56
CA GLY A 646 53.79 26.72 4.64
C GLY A 646 54.86 25.93 3.89
N ALA A 647 55.10 24.65 4.19
CA ALA A 647 55.94 23.78 3.37
C ALA A 647 55.24 23.28 2.10
N LEU A 648 53.91 23.29 2.07
CA LEU A 648 53.10 22.79 0.95
C LEU A 648 52.73 23.88 -0.06
N TYR A 649 52.90 25.16 0.30
CA TYR A 649 52.43 26.29 -0.49
C TYR A 649 53.48 27.38 -0.68
N THR A 650 53.38 28.14 -1.78
CA THR A 650 54.26 29.28 -2.09
C THR A 650 53.43 30.55 -2.30
N ILE A 651 53.78 31.66 -1.64
CA ILE A 651 53.11 32.99 -1.75
C ILE A 651 53.98 33.98 -2.52
N THR A 652 53.40 34.69 -3.47
CA THR A 652 54.04 35.75 -4.26
C THR A 652 53.11 36.94 -4.48
N TYR A 653 53.67 38.14 -4.64
CA TYR A 653 52.93 39.39 -4.85
C TYR A 653 53.27 39.95 -6.24
N HIS A 654 52.31 40.50 -6.95
CA HIS A 654 52.39 40.84 -8.38
C HIS A 654 51.67 42.16 -8.69
N PRO A 655 52.09 42.87 -9.75
CA PRO A 655 51.51 44.16 -10.12
C PRO A 655 50.19 44.04 -10.89
N SER A 656 49.79 42.85 -11.34
CA SER A 656 48.52 42.64 -12.05
C SER A 656 47.95 41.23 -11.87
N GLN A 657 46.63 41.08 -12.08
CA GLN A 657 45.95 39.78 -12.06
C GLN A 657 46.54 38.79 -13.07
N LEU A 658 46.84 39.24 -14.28
CA LEU A 658 47.43 38.38 -15.31
C LEU A 658 48.81 37.86 -14.89
N ASP A 659 49.60 38.73 -14.27
CA ASP A 659 50.91 38.36 -13.72
C ASP A 659 50.76 37.33 -12.59
N ALA A 660 49.73 37.46 -11.74
CA ALA A 660 49.42 36.51 -10.67
C ALA A 660 48.88 35.16 -11.21
N ASP A 661 48.04 35.14 -12.25
CA ASP A 661 47.47 33.92 -12.84
C ASP A 661 48.52 33.13 -13.64
N ASP A 662 49.40 33.84 -14.37
CA ASP A 662 50.50 33.25 -15.15
C ASP A 662 51.77 32.99 -14.31
N ASN A 663 51.78 33.43 -13.04
CA ASN A 663 52.93 33.37 -12.11
C ASN A 663 54.20 34.05 -12.65
N THR A 664 54.11 35.33 -13.03
CA THR A 664 55.22 36.13 -13.57
C THR A 664 55.33 37.51 -12.89
N ASN A 665 56.48 38.20 -12.97
CA ASN A 665 56.67 39.60 -12.52
C ASN A 665 56.44 39.93 -11.02
N SER A 666 56.92 39.11 -10.08
CA SER A 666 56.70 39.37 -8.64
C SER A 666 57.41 40.62 -8.04
N HIS A 667 56.75 41.28 -7.10
CA HIS A 667 57.22 42.44 -6.33
C HIS A 667 58.28 42.07 -5.26
N PRO A 668 59.18 43.01 -4.91
CA PRO A 668 60.06 42.86 -3.75
C PRO A 668 59.30 43.05 -2.43
N ASP A 669 59.85 42.50 -1.35
CA ASP A 669 59.24 42.47 -0.02
C ASP A 669 59.03 43.85 0.64
N SER A 670 59.91 44.82 0.38
CA SER A 670 59.73 46.20 0.82
C SER A 670 59.13 47.03 -0.31
N PHE A 671 57.92 47.56 -0.09
CA PHE A 671 57.10 48.17 -1.14
C PHE A 671 56.59 49.56 -0.72
N THR A 672 56.63 50.52 -1.64
CA THR A 672 56.01 51.85 -1.50
C THR A 672 55.03 51.99 -2.63
N ASN A 673 53.81 52.46 -2.33
CA ASN A 673 52.83 52.68 -3.37
C ASN A 673 53.37 53.67 -4.41
N THR A 674 53.29 53.27 -5.67
CA THR A 674 53.61 54.05 -6.84
C THR A 674 52.43 54.92 -7.29
N THR A 675 51.21 54.64 -6.80
CA THR A 675 49.99 55.42 -7.05
C THR A 675 49.43 55.99 -5.74
N ALA A 676 49.27 57.32 -5.67
CA ALA A 676 48.72 58.00 -4.49
C ALA A 676 47.31 57.51 -4.14
N TYR A 677 47.02 57.44 -2.83
CA TYR A 677 45.76 57.06 -2.20
C TYR A 677 45.33 55.61 -2.38
N THR A 678 45.51 55.03 -3.56
CA THR A 678 45.03 53.66 -3.84
C THR A 678 45.94 52.94 -4.83
N GLU A 679 46.34 51.72 -4.49
CA GLU A 679 47.06 50.81 -5.39
C GLU A 679 46.73 49.35 -5.10
N ASP A 680 46.39 48.62 -6.16
CA ASP A 680 46.09 47.19 -6.10
C ASP A 680 47.37 46.36 -6.13
N ILE A 681 47.45 45.36 -5.26
CA ILE A 681 48.55 44.40 -5.19
C ILE A 681 47.96 42.99 -5.26
N PHE A 682 48.39 42.22 -6.24
CA PHE A 682 47.84 40.89 -6.52
C PHE A 682 48.68 39.82 -5.85
N VAL A 683 48.06 38.97 -5.04
CA VAL A 683 48.67 37.84 -4.34
C VAL A 683 48.38 36.56 -5.11
N ARG A 684 49.39 35.69 -5.26
CA ARG A 684 49.22 34.31 -5.70
C ARG A 684 49.73 33.37 -4.60
N ILE A 685 48.89 32.45 -4.15
CA ILE A 685 49.28 31.29 -3.35
C ILE A 685 49.08 30.01 -4.18
N GLU A 686 50.06 29.11 -4.24
CA GLU A 686 49.97 27.88 -5.07
C GLU A 686 50.40 26.62 -4.33
N ASN A 687 49.79 25.48 -4.66
CA ASN A 687 50.16 24.15 -4.16
C ASN A 687 51.42 23.64 -4.86
N ASN A 688 52.45 23.29 -4.09
CA ASN A 688 53.75 22.87 -4.63
C ASN A 688 53.69 21.52 -5.39
N ALA A 689 52.65 20.70 -5.18
CA ALA A 689 52.48 19.39 -5.84
C ALA A 689 51.60 19.45 -7.10
N ASN A 690 50.80 20.52 -7.27
CA ASN A 690 50.04 20.81 -8.48
C ASN A 690 49.89 22.34 -8.62
N THR A 691 50.69 22.96 -9.48
CA THR A 691 50.72 24.42 -9.68
C THR A 691 49.47 24.96 -10.35
N ASP A 692 48.62 24.10 -10.92
CA ASP A 692 47.31 24.47 -11.45
C ASP A 692 46.27 24.61 -10.32
N CYS A 693 46.54 24.05 -9.13
CA CYS A 693 45.80 24.34 -7.90
C CYS A 693 46.44 25.53 -7.19
N TYR A 694 46.06 26.72 -7.63
CA TYR A 694 46.46 27.98 -7.05
C TYR A 694 45.22 28.80 -6.72
N ASN A 695 45.43 29.82 -5.91
CA ASN A 695 44.45 30.84 -5.66
C ASN A 695 45.14 32.20 -5.81
N THR A 696 44.47 33.11 -6.49
CA THR A 696 44.90 34.49 -6.64
C THR A 696 43.87 35.38 -5.99
N ASP A 697 44.34 36.44 -5.37
CA ASP A 697 43.47 37.46 -4.81
C ASP A 697 44.18 38.80 -4.90
N VAL A 698 43.46 39.88 -4.62
CA VAL A 698 43.98 41.24 -4.68
C VAL A 698 43.63 41.94 -3.40
N PHE A 699 44.55 42.75 -2.89
CA PHE A 699 44.20 43.75 -1.88
C PHE A 699 44.54 45.13 -2.38
N THR A 700 43.70 46.07 -1.98
CA THR A 700 43.89 47.47 -2.23
C THR A 700 44.63 48.08 -1.04
N LEU A 701 45.76 48.72 -1.31
CA LEU A 701 46.38 49.62 -0.33
C LEU A 701 45.69 50.98 -0.42
N ASN A 702 44.84 51.30 0.54
CA ASN A 702 44.06 52.55 0.66
C ASN A 702 44.68 53.50 1.69
N VAL A 703 44.85 54.76 1.32
CA VAL A 703 45.37 55.82 2.20
C VAL A 703 44.31 56.91 2.37
N ASN A 704 43.89 57.20 3.61
CA ASN A 704 42.74 58.08 3.95
C ASN A 704 43.09 59.28 4.86
N ASP A 705 42.34 60.37 4.71
CA ASP A 705 42.43 61.56 5.58
C ASP A 705 41.53 61.45 6.85
N ALA A 706 41.84 62.23 7.90
CA ALA A 706 41.07 62.29 9.16
C ALA A 706 39.85 63.27 9.16
N PRO A 707 38.78 63.06 9.98
CA PRO A 707 37.52 63.83 9.95
C PRO A 707 37.50 65.19 10.70
N GLU A 708 36.46 66.01 10.45
CA GLU A 708 36.13 67.25 11.19
C GLU A 708 35.22 67.01 12.41
N ALA A 709 35.28 67.85 13.46
CA ALA A 709 34.51 67.74 14.73
C ALA A 709 34.24 69.13 15.41
N PHE A 710 33.02 69.38 15.98
CA PHE A 710 32.53 70.67 16.54
C PHE A 710 31.90 70.58 17.97
N ASP A 711 31.78 71.70 18.73
CA ASP A 711 31.31 71.74 20.15
C ASP A 711 29.79 72.15 20.35
N THR A 712 29.03 71.65 21.39
CA THR A 712 27.52 71.89 21.60
C THR A 712 26.91 71.86 23.08
N THR A 713 25.56 71.98 23.30
CA THR A 713 24.79 72.01 24.62
C THR A 713 23.37 71.34 24.65
N LEU A 714 22.89 70.70 25.77
CA LEU A 714 21.58 69.96 25.95
C LEU A 714 20.75 70.26 27.25
N ILE A 715 19.39 70.21 27.23
CA ILE A 715 18.44 70.51 28.38
C ILE A 715 17.39 69.38 28.68
N GLN A 716 17.10 69.01 29.95
CA GLN A 716 16.15 67.91 30.36
C GLN A 716 15.23 68.20 31.60
N CYS A 717 14.05 67.55 31.75
CA CYS A 717 13.17 67.64 32.94
C CYS A 717 13.69 66.93 34.20
N ASP A 718 13.43 67.54 35.36
CA ASP A 718 13.65 67.07 36.73
C ASP A 718 12.27 66.88 37.41
N GLU A 719 11.60 65.78 37.04
CA GLU A 719 10.26 65.38 37.50
C GLU A 719 10.33 64.03 38.26
N ASP A 720 11.34 63.84 39.10
CA ASP A 720 11.38 62.71 40.04
C ASP A 720 10.56 62.97 41.33
N GLY A 721 9.94 64.16 41.41
CA GLY A 721 9.20 64.68 42.55
C GLY A 721 9.98 65.68 43.43
N ILE A 722 11.25 65.98 43.13
CA ILE A 722 12.14 66.89 43.88
C ILE A 722 12.89 67.84 42.92
N PRO A 723 12.62 69.17 42.90
CA PRO A 723 13.24 70.09 41.94
C PRO A 723 14.65 70.53 42.39
N GLU A 724 15.66 69.68 42.20
CA GLU A 724 17.05 69.90 42.66
C GLU A 724 18.08 70.15 41.54
N GLY A 725 17.69 70.03 40.28
CA GLY A 725 18.51 70.34 39.11
C GLY A 725 19.45 69.21 38.70
N PHE A 726 19.14 67.98 39.12
CA PHE A 726 19.81 66.75 38.72
C PHE A 726 18.82 65.88 37.97
N THR A 727 19.22 65.38 36.82
CA THR A 727 18.39 64.49 36.01
C THR A 727 19.28 63.63 35.12
N THR A 728 18.69 62.60 34.53
CA THR A 728 19.37 61.74 33.58
C THR A 728 19.27 62.32 32.17
N PHE A 729 20.41 62.56 31.52
CA PHE A 729 20.50 63.06 30.15
C PHE A 729 20.71 61.94 29.15
N ASN A 730 19.99 62.03 28.04
CA ASN A 730 20.39 61.36 26.80
C ASN A 730 21.22 62.33 25.94
N ILE A 731 22.54 62.30 26.09
CA ILE A 731 23.51 63.15 25.37
C ILE A 731 23.47 62.89 23.86
N ASN A 732 23.08 61.69 23.42
CA ASN A 732 22.99 61.39 21.99
C ASN A 732 21.97 62.26 21.23
N GLN A 733 21.09 62.97 21.94
CA GLN A 733 20.19 63.96 21.34
C GLN A 733 20.91 65.11 20.61
N VAL A 734 22.19 65.38 20.89
CA VAL A 734 22.98 66.45 20.23
C VAL A 734 24.00 65.96 19.20
N PHE A 735 23.83 64.73 18.70
CA PHE A 735 24.72 64.12 17.71
C PHE A 735 24.96 64.98 16.46
N ASP A 736 23.89 65.51 15.85
CA ASP A 736 23.98 66.30 14.62
C ASP A 736 24.77 67.61 14.83
N ASP A 737 24.71 68.18 16.03
CA ASP A 737 25.40 69.42 16.37
C ASP A 737 26.93 69.22 16.44
N ILE A 738 27.38 68.05 16.92
CA ILE A 738 28.82 67.74 17.08
C ILE A 738 29.48 67.43 15.73
N THR A 739 28.72 66.80 14.83
CA THR A 739 29.22 66.30 13.53
C THR A 739 29.03 67.30 12.39
N GLY A 740 28.32 68.40 12.63
CA GLY A 740 27.90 69.34 11.59
C GLY A 740 26.85 68.72 10.65
N GLY A 741 26.06 67.77 11.15
CA GLY A 741 25.08 66.99 10.39
C GLY A 741 25.70 65.91 9.50
N ALA A 742 26.98 65.58 9.70
CA ALA A 742 27.64 64.50 9.01
C ALA A 742 27.21 63.17 9.63
N GLY A 743 26.20 62.53 9.03
CA GLY A 743 25.64 61.29 9.54
C GLY A 743 26.55 60.05 9.47
N ASN A 744 27.75 60.12 8.86
CA ASN A 744 28.74 59.03 8.84
C ASN A 744 29.83 59.21 9.91
N ARG A 745 29.40 59.57 11.11
CA ARG A 745 30.28 59.78 12.25
C ARG A 745 29.80 58.96 13.44
N THR A 746 30.71 58.36 14.17
CA THR A 746 30.44 57.79 15.50
C THR A 746 31.00 58.75 16.52
N ILE A 747 30.25 58.93 17.61
CA ILE A 747 30.68 59.72 18.74
C ILE A 747 30.78 58.82 19.97
N ASN A 748 31.97 58.77 20.56
CA ASN A 748 32.19 58.20 21.88
C ASN A 748 32.45 59.33 22.88
N TYR A 749 31.89 59.25 24.08
CA TYR A 749 31.93 60.33 25.06
C TYR A 749 32.84 60.02 26.23
N TYR A 750 33.62 61.00 26.65
CA TYR A 750 34.61 60.84 27.72
C TYR A 750 34.63 62.05 28.66
N LEU A 751 35.10 61.82 29.88
CA LEU A 751 35.34 62.91 30.83
C LEU A 751 36.76 63.53 30.67
N SER A 752 37.64 62.92 29.86
CA SER A 752 38.98 63.44 29.55
C SER A 752 39.45 63.14 28.12
N VAL A 753 40.43 63.91 27.62
CA VAL A 753 40.99 63.76 26.27
C VAL A 753 41.94 62.57 26.10
N LEU A 754 42.64 62.14 27.16
CA LEU A 754 43.52 60.98 27.10
C LEU A 754 42.71 59.69 27.01
N ASP A 755 41.64 59.64 27.79
CA ASP A 755 40.64 58.57 27.78
C ASP A 755 40.01 58.43 26.38
N ALA A 756 39.76 59.55 25.69
CA ALA A 756 39.29 59.56 24.31
C ALA A 756 40.33 59.06 23.28
N ILE A 757 41.64 59.25 23.51
CA ILE A 757 42.69 58.77 22.57
C ILE A 757 42.90 57.26 22.73
N ASP A 758 42.97 56.81 23.99
CA ASP A 758 43.29 55.43 24.34
C ASP A 758 42.04 54.52 24.40
N ASP A 759 40.84 55.08 24.19
CA ASP A 759 39.54 54.41 24.28
C ASP A 759 39.28 53.77 25.66
N ILE A 760 39.48 54.56 26.72
CA ILE A 760 39.34 54.14 28.12
C ILE A 760 38.23 54.95 28.80
N ASP A 761 37.48 54.35 29.73
CA ASP A 761 36.50 55.03 30.58
C ASP A 761 35.44 55.89 29.83
N GLU A 762 34.87 55.34 28.74
CA GLU A 762 33.72 55.92 28.03
C GLU A 762 32.51 56.08 28.96
N ILE A 763 31.81 57.23 28.85
CA ILE A 763 30.55 57.47 29.57
C ILE A 763 29.35 57.08 28.71
N ASN A 764 28.27 56.63 29.37
CA ASN A 764 27.04 56.28 28.69
C ASN A 764 26.33 57.53 28.16
N GLY A 765 26.31 57.70 26.83
CA GLY A 765 25.61 58.80 26.17
C GLY A 765 24.09 58.74 26.27
N ASP A 766 23.49 57.56 26.43
CA ASP A 766 22.02 57.40 26.46
C ASP A 766 21.40 57.77 27.81
N ALA A 767 22.18 57.64 28.88
CA ALA A 767 21.75 57.90 30.24
C ALA A 767 22.94 58.33 31.10
N PHE A 768 23.20 59.63 31.13
CA PHE A 768 24.23 60.25 31.94
C PHE A 768 23.61 61.14 33.02
N GLU A 769 23.88 60.82 34.28
CA GLU A 769 23.53 61.68 35.41
C GLU A 769 24.58 62.77 35.60
N ASN A 770 24.14 64.02 35.62
CA ASN A 770 25.05 65.14 35.82
C ASN A 770 25.47 65.26 37.29
N TYR A 771 26.77 65.49 37.53
CA TYR A 771 27.30 65.75 38.88
C TYR A 771 27.28 67.24 39.24
N PHE A 772 27.25 68.10 38.23
CA PHE A 772 27.18 69.55 38.33
C PHE A 772 26.22 70.05 37.25
N ASN A 773 25.65 71.22 37.47
CA ASN A 773 24.80 71.89 36.48
C ASN A 773 25.38 73.30 36.24
N PRO A 774 26.11 73.55 35.13
CA PRO A 774 26.34 72.67 33.96
C PRO A 774 27.55 71.71 34.09
N GLN A 775 27.57 70.63 33.28
CA GLN A 775 28.64 69.62 33.16
C GLN A 775 29.29 69.61 31.75
N THR A 776 30.60 69.34 31.64
CA THR A 776 31.36 69.22 30.36
C THR A 776 31.77 67.78 30.04
N VAL A 777 31.72 67.40 28.76
CA VAL A 777 32.06 66.07 28.20
C VAL A 777 32.88 66.23 26.89
N TYR A 778 33.77 65.29 26.56
CA TYR A 778 34.55 65.24 25.31
C TYR A 778 33.99 64.18 24.35
N ALA A 779 33.89 64.51 23.07
CA ALA A 779 33.34 63.67 22.00
C ALA A 779 34.46 63.25 21.03
N LYS A 780 34.83 61.97 21.00
CA LYS A 780 35.70 61.40 19.94
C LYS A 780 34.85 61.13 18.71
N VAL A 781 35.14 61.85 17.63
CA VAL A 781 34.42 61.78 16.36
C VAL A 781 35.21 60.92 15.38
N THR A 782 34.71 59.72 15.13
CA THR A 782 35.30 58.78 14.19
C THR A 782 34.57 58.86 12.86
N ASN A 783 35.30 58.89 11.75
CA ASN A 783 34.68 58.74 10.44
C ASN A 783 34.31 57.27 10.25
N ASP A 784 33.02 56.97 10.27
CA ASP A 784 32.54 55.58 10.16
C ASP A 784 32.95 54.92 8.85
N THR A 785 33.28 55.73 7.83
CA THR A 785 33.69 55.24 6.52
C THR A 785 35.19 54.94 6.45
N THR A 786 36.04 55.67 7.17
CA THR A 786 37.51 55.55 7.02
C THR A 786 38.23 55.05 8.28
N GLY A 787 37.56 55.04 9.44
CA GLY A 787 38.15 54.69 10.73
C GLY A 787 39.11 55.74 11.30
N CYS A 788 39.47 56.77 10.53
CA CYS A 788 40.26 57.89 11.03
C CYS A 788 39.39 58.77 11.96
N TYR A 789 39.97 59.38 13.00
CA TYR A 789 39.22 60.08 14.05
C TYR A 789 39.77 61.49 14.41
N ASN A 790 38.93 62.30 15.07
CA ASN A 790 39.21 63.62 15.63
C ASN A 790 38.37 63.87 16.92
N ILE A 791 38.53 64.97 17.69
CA ILE A 791 37.91 65.16 19.03
C ILE A 791 37.27 66.56 19.25
N ALA A 792 36.09 66.65 19.92
CA ALA A 792 35.28 67.87 20.25
C ALA A 792 34.67 67.91 21.70
N ILE A 793 33.86 68.94 22.10
CA ILE A 793 33.34 69.20 23.49
C ILE A 793 31.80 69.41 23.60
N VAL A 794 31.12 68.91 24.66
CA VAL A 794 29.64 68.98 24.92
C VAL A 794 29.28 69.49 26.34
N THR A 795 28.17 70.24 26.52
CA THR A 795 27.67 70.83 27.82
C THR A 795 26.20 70.44 28.20
N LEU A 796 25.83 70.16 29.48
CA LEU A 796 24.49 69.64 29.91
C LEU A 796 23.72 70.46 31.03
N GLU A 797 22.37 70.63 30.99
CA GLU A 797 21.50 71.46 31.91
C GLU A 797 20.02 70.94 32.24
N ALA A 798 19.36 71.20 33.41
CA ALA A 798 18.03 70.59 33.84
C ALA A 798 16.81 71.56 34.23
N SER A 799 15.50 71.15 34.12
CA SER A 799 14.19 71.91 34.21
C SER A 799 13.08 71.35 35.20
N THR A 800 11.99 72.05 35.62
CA THR A 800 11.08 71.64 36.78
C THR A 800 9.50 71.89 36.71
N THR A 801 8.64 71.24 35.88
CA THR A 801 7.14 71.51 35.67
C THR A 801 6.20 70.23 35.41
N SER A 802 4.80 70.21 35.53
CA SER A 802 3.82 68.99 35.52
C SER A 802 2.35 68.96 34.83
N SER A 803 1.55 67.79 34.74
CA SER A 803 0.19 67.47 34.02
C SER A 803 -0.97 66.56 34.72
N ASN A 804 -2.12 66.06 34.09
CA ASN A 804 -3.35 65.29 34.67
C ASN A 804 -3.82 63.84 34.11
N ASN A 805 -4.65 62.98 34.82
CA ASN A 805 -5.06 61.51 34.55
C ASN A 805 -6.54 61.10 34.04
N ALA A 806 -6.87 59.87 33.48
CA ALA A 806 -8.22 59.39 32.86
C ALA A 806 -8.65 57.82 32.74
N PHE A 807 -9.86 57.36 32.18
CA PHE A 807 -10.40 55.90 32.04
C PHE A 807 -11.48 55.47 30.91
N ILE A 808 -11.69 54.14 30.50
CA ILE A 808 -12.67 53.54 29.44
C ILE A 808 -13.13 51.98 29.54
N GLU A 809 -14.32 51.48 29.01
CA GLU A 809 -14.93 50.06 29.13
C GLU A 809 -15.73 49.36 27.90
N THR A 810 -15.83 47.99 27.74
CA THR A 810 -16.52 47.19 26.61
C THR A 810 -16.87 45.64 26.83
N CYS A 811 -17.72 44.92 26.02
CA CYS A 811 -18.00 43.41 26.06
C CYS A 811 -16.93 42.59 25.30
N ASP A 812 -16.76 41.31 25.67
CA ASP A 812 -15.89 40.31 25.03
C ASP A 812 -16.60 39.54 23.91
N ASP A 813 -16.90 40.25 22.81
CA ASP A 813 -17.64 39.72 21.67
C ASP A 813 -16.76 39.49 20.43
N ASP A 814 -15.44 39.42 20.61
CA ASP A 814 -14.45 39.36 19.53
C ASP A 814 -14.35 37.98 18.82
N GLY A 815 -15.14 37.02 19.29
CA GLY A 815 -15.24 35.65 18.77
C GLY A 815 -14.62 34.61 19.69
N THR A 816 -13.87 35.04 20.72
CA THR A 816 -13.25 34.20 21.75
C THR A 816 -13.46 34.83 23.12
N GLU A 817 -14.05 34.09 24.05
CA GLU A 817 -14.18 34.59 25.43
C GLU A 817 -12.82 34.49 26.16
N ASP A 818 -12.03 35.57 26.14
CA ASP A 818 -10.67 35.62 26.69
C ASP A 818 -10.30 36.90 27.50
N GLY A 819 -11.14 37.94 27.50
CA GLY A 819 -10.99 39.18 28.25
C GLY A 819 -10.19 40.28 27.53
N PHE A 820 -9.97 40.18 26.21
CA PHE A 820 -9.23 41.17 25.43
C PHE A 820 -10.12 42.00 24.50
N HIS A 821 -9.81 43.30 24.36
CA HIS A 821 -10.50 44.20 23.43
C HIS A 821 -9.63 45.37 22.99
N SER A 822 -9.91 45.92 21.80
CA SER A 822 -9.18 47.06 21.25
C SER A 822 -9.81 48.41 21.63
N PHE A 823 -9.05 49.29 22.30
CA PHE A 823 -9.46 50.63 22.75
C PHE A 823 -8.92 51.75 21.85
N THR A 824 -9.59 52.91 21.82
CA THR A 824 -9.09 54.14 21.18
C THR A 824 -8.63 55.15 22.25
N LEU A 825 -7.31 55.37 22.40
CA LEU A 825 -6.71 56.13 23.49
C LEU A 825 -7.02 57.64 23.44
N SER A 826 -7.17 58.21 22.26
CA SER A 826 -7.52 59.63 22.09
C SER A 826 -8.88 60.01 22.68
N ASP A 827 -9.71 59.02 23.03
CA ASP A 827 -10.99 59.26 23.67
C ASP A 827 -10.84 59.91 25.07
N VAL A 828 -9.62 59.92 25.64
CA VAL A 828 -9.29 60.57 26.93
C VAL A 828 -8.46 61.86 26.85
N ASP A 829 -8.06 62.35 25.66
CA ASP A 829 -7.19 63.54 25.49
C ASP A 829 -7.70 64.77 26.26
N THR A 830 -9.02 65.00 26.24
CA THR A 830 -9.64 66.16 26.88
C THR A 830 -9.51 66.16 28.39
N ASP A 831 -9.37 64.98 28.99
CA ASP A 831 -9.23 64.82 30.43
C ASP A 831 -7.78 65.08 30.87
N VAL A 832 -6.78 64.68 30.07
CA VAL A 832 -5.34 64.88 30.34
C VAL A 832 -4.93 66.37 30.29
N LEU A 833 -5.40 67.11 29.27
CA LEU A 833 -5.02 68.51 29.05
C LEU A 833 -5.79 69.53 29.90
N ALA A 834 -6.66 69.09 30.80
CA ALA A 834 -7.54 69.97 31.55
C ALA A 834 -6.76 71.00 32.41
N GLY A 835 -6.65 72.26 31.92
CA GLY A 835 -6.06 73.39 32.66
C GLY A 835 -4.62 73.77 32.34
N LEU A 836 -3.97 73.16 31.35
CA LEU A 836 -2.59 73.44 30.92
C LEU A 836 -2.50 74.53 29.81
N PRO A 837 -1.31 75.15 29.56
CA PRO A 837 -1.10 76.07 28.44
C PRO A 837 -1.52 75.51 27.07
N VAL A 838 -1.90 76.40 26.15
CA VAL A 838 -2.14 76.02 24.75
C VAL A 838 -0.81 75.71 24.04
N ASP A 839 -0.85 74.87 23.01
CA ASP A 839 0.31 74.41 22.22
C ASP A 839 1.23 73.41 22.94
N LEU A 840 0.63 72.49 23.73
CA LEU A 840 1.32 71.33 24.30
C LEU A 840 0.90 70.07 23.56
N ASP A 841 1.89 69.24 23.22
CA ASP A 841 1.68 67.95 22.57
C ASP A 841 1.53 66.82 23.61
N ILE A 842 0.73 65.79 23.31
CA ILE A 842 0.62 64.56 24.13
C ILE A 842 1.10 63.36 23.33
N VAL A 843 1.92 62.54 23.98
CA VAL A 843 2.27 61.20 23.50
C VAL A 843 2.02 60.19 24.61
N TYR A 844 1.40 59.06 24.28
CA TYR A 844 1.06 58.00 25.23
C TYR A 844 2.14 56.92 25.28
N TYR A 845 2.32 56.30 26.43
CA TYR A 845 3.36 55.30 26.69
C TYR A 845 2.80 54.23 27.61
N GLU A 846 3.27 52.99 27.50
CA GLU A 846 2.84 51.92 28.42
C GLU A 846 3.46 52.10 29.80
N THR A 847 4.65 52.72 29.89
CA THR A 847 5.38 52.93 31.16
C THR A 847 5.82 54.38 31.37
N TYR A 848 6.12 54.73 32.62
CA TYR A 848 6.66 56.04 33.00
C TYR A 848 8.07 56.29 32.44
N GLN A 849 8.92 55.27 32.41
CA GLN A 849 10.30 55.41 31.96
C GLN A 849 10.36 55.72 30.47
N ASP A 850 9.55 55.01 29.68
CA ASP A 850 9.35 55.27 28.24
C ASP A 850 8.94 56.72 28.01
N ALA A 851 8.02 57.23 28.84
CA ALA A 851 7.62 58.63 28.80
C ALA A 851 8.73 59.61 29.22
N LEU A 852 9.74 59.23 30.01
CA LEU A 852 10.85 60.11 30.43
C LEU A 852 11.90 60.29 29.33
N VAL A 853 12.25 59.18 28.66
CA VAL A 853 13.28 59.11 27.62
C VAL A 853 12.72 59.20 26.18
N GLU A 854 11.40 59.36 26.05
CA GLU A 854 10.68 59.47 24.75
C GLU A 854 10.79 58.21 23.88
N GLU A 855 10.73 57.03 24.51
CA GLU A 855 10.81 55.74 23.84
C GLU A 855 9.47 55.02 23.81
N ASN A 856 9.22 54.19 22.79
CA ASN A 856 8.05 53.29 22.71
C ASN A 856 6.67 53.97 22.84
N PRO A 857 6.35 54.99 22.02
CA PRO A 857 5.04 55.61 22.05
C PRO A 857 3.94 54.62 21.63
N LEU A 858 2.85 54.60 22.38
CA LEU A 858 1.68 53.77 22.11
C LEU A 858 0.87 54.30 20.92
N PRO A 859 0.38 53.40 20.04
CA PRO A 859 -0.54 53.78 18.99
C PRO A 859 -1.91 54.18 19.58
N ASN A 860 -2.64 55.01 18.84
CA ASN A 860 -3.95 55.47 19.28
C ASN A 860 -4.98 54.34 19.41
N ALA A 861 -4.89 53.28 18.60
CA ALA A 861 -5.69 52.07 18.75
C ALA A 861 -4.84 51.02 19.50
N PHE A 862 -5.24 50.67 20.72
CA PHE A 862 -4.47 49.84 21.63
C PHE A 862 -5.33 48.74 22.24
N THR A 863 -4.95 47.48 22.06
CA THR A 863 -5.57 46.33 22.72
C THR A 863 -4.93 46.13 24.08
N ASN A 864 -5.74 45.96 25.12
CA ASN A 864 -5.20 45.69 26.46
C ASN A 864 -4.35 44.41 26.44
N THR A 865 -3.20 44.45 27.09
CA THR A 865 -2.30 43.31 27.25
C THR A 865 -2.57 42.53 28.54
N ILE A 866 -3.37 43.11 29.46
CA ILE A 866 -3.83 42.46 30.69
C ILE A 866 -5.33 42.20 30.56
N PRO A 867 -5.79 40.93 30.60
CA PRO A 867 -7.20 40.60 30.37
C PRO A 867 -8.07 41.28 31.41
N TYR A 868 -9.21 41.78 30.96
CA TYR A 868 -10.20 42.54 31.72
C TYR A 868 -9.79 43.93 32.25
N SER A 869 -8.51 44.28 32.51
CA SER A 869 -8.11 45.61 33.06
C SER A 869 -6.61 46.01 32.98
N GLN A 870 -6.25 47.24 32.52
CA GLN A 870 -4.85 47.77 32.40
C GLN A 870 -4.69 49.31 32.63
N VAL A 871 -3.50 49.80 33.05
CA VAL A 871 -3.09 51.24 33.16
C VAL A 871 -1.94 51.60 32.19
N ILE A 872 -1.91 52.83 31.63
CA ILE A 872 -0.86 53.42 30.74
C ILE A 872 -0.55 54.91 31.10
N PHE A 873 0.40 55.59 30.42
CA PHE A 873 0.92 56.95 30.71
C PHE A 873 0.87 57.96 29.53
N ALA A 874 1.00 59.27 29.81
CA ALA A 874 1.00 60.37 28.82
C ALA A 874 2.06 61.46 29.11
N ARG A 875 2.98 61.78 28.17
CA ARG A 875 4.01 62.85 28.26
C ARG A 875 3.55 64.16 27.60
N VAL A 876 3.92 65.31 28.18
CA VAL A 876 3.59 66.68 27.76
C VAL A 876 4.84 67.55 27.60
N GLU A 877 5.02 68.23 26.45
CA GLU A 877 6.26 68.98 26.13
C GLU A 877 6.09 70.16 25.15
N ASN A 878 7.17 70.95 24.95
CA ASN A 878 7.28 72.00 23.91
C ASN A 878 8.70 72.08 23.32
N SER A 879 8.86 71.80 22.01
CA SER A 879 10.15 71.93 21.28
C SER A 879 11.32 71.20 21.96
N ASN A 880 11.09 69.95 22.39
CA ASN A 880 11.98 69.09 23.18
C ASN A 880 12.34 69.65 24.59
N ALA A 881 11.77 70.78 24.99
CA ALA A 881 11.78 71.19 26.39
C ALA A 881 10.58 70.52 27.09
N CYS A 882 10.87 69.49 27.87
CA CYS A 882 9.86 68.73 28.59
C CYS A 882 9.03 69.60 29.57
N TYR A 883 7.72 69.28 29.69
CA TYR A 883 6.74 70.00 30.52
C TYR A 883 6.02 69.15 31.60
N GLY A 884 5.79 67.82 31.45
CA GLY A 884 5.25 66.91 32.52
C GLY A 884 4.69 65.53 32.05
N ILE A 885 4.33 64.57 32.96
CA ILE A 885 3.85 63.17 32.63
C ILE A 885 2.61 62.70 33.50
N SER A 886 1.62 61.92 32.97
CA SER A 886 0.31 61.50 33.59
C SER A 886 -0.18 60.02 33.35
N GLU A 887 -1.26 59.48 33.99
CA GLU A 887 -1.79 58.05 33.94
C GLU A 887 -3.25 57.81 33.38
N ILE A 888 -3.57 56.64 32.74
CA ILE A 888 -4.88 56.27 32.07
C ILE A 888 -5.33 54.77 32.28
N GLN A 889 -6.63 54.42 32.45
CA GLN A 889 -7.18 53.04 32.76
C GLN A 889 -8.18 52.40 31.73
N LEU A 890 -8.09 51.08 31.42
CA LEU A 890 -8.90 50.31 30.42
C LEU A 890 -9.71 49.08 31.01
N THR A 891 -10.87 48.60 30.46
CA THR A 891 -11.73 47.47 31.00
C THR A 891 -12.61 46.62 29.99
N VAL A 892 -12.79 45.27 30.15
CA VAL A 892 -13.57 44.30 29.27
C VAL A 892 -14.59 43.36 30.05
N LEU A 893 -15.75 42.90 29.48
CA LEU A 893 -16.89 42.16 30.14
C LEU A 893 -17.32 40.78 29.50
N GLU A 894 -17.83 39.77 30.26
CA GLU A 894 -18.08 38.35 29.83
C GLU A 894 -19.46 37.93 29.18
N LEU A 895 -19.54 36.81 28.40
CA LEU A 895 -20.74 36.21 27.73
C LEU A 895 -21.52 35.08 28.50
N PRO A 896 -22.80 34.72 28.15
CA PRO A 896 -23.60 33.62 28.78
C PRO A 896 -23.15 32.15 28.51
N ASN A 897 -23.40 31.22 29.45
CA ASN A 897 -23.03 29.78 29.35
C ASN A 897 -24.21 28.82 29.06
N VAL A 898 -24.28 28.27 27.83
CA VAL A 898 -25.37 27.38 27.35
C VAL A 898 -24.85 26.20 26.52
N GLU A 899 -25.54 25.05 26.61
CA GLU A 899 -25.34 23.88 25.72
C GLU A 899 -25.78 24.21 24.30
N THR A 900 -25.02 23.80 23.27
CA THR A 900 -25.27 24.25 21.89
C THR A 900 -26.03 23.25 21.01
N THR A 901 -26.11 21.94 21.33
CA THR A 901 -26.80 20.89 20.52
C THR A 901 -27.49 19.79 21.35
N PHE A 902 -28.57 19.09 20.88
CA PHE A 902 -29.21 17.92 21.53
C PHE A 902 -30.05 17.03 20.57
N GLU A 903 -30.21 15.71 20.81
CA GLU A 903 -31.01 14.78 19.96
C GLU A 903 -31.93 13.80 20.75
N THR A 904 -33.10 13.43 20.19
CA THR A 904 -34.06 12.46 20.80
C THR A 904 -34.96 11.71 19.78
N LEU A 905 -35.74 10.69 20.19
CA LEU A 905 -36.53 9.77 19.34
C LEU A 905 -38.06 9.83 19.60
N TYR A 906 -38.89 9.46 18.60
CA TYR A 906 -40.36 9.41 18.69
C TYR A 906 -40.98 8.23 17.90
N CYS A 907 -41.88 7.44 18.54
CA CYS A 907 -42.64 6.37 17.86
C CYS A 907 -43.81 6.95 17.05
N LEU A 908 -43.81 6.78 15.73
CA LEU A 908 -44.84 7.33 14.84
C LEU A 908 -46.23 6.75 15.10
N ASN A 909 -46.31 5.49 15.56
CA ASN A 909 -47.58 4.85 15.92
C ASN A 909 -48.18 5.32 17.26
N ASP A 910 -47.45 6.11 18.06
CA ASP A 910 -47.97 6.70 19.31
C ASP A 910 -48.62 8.07 19.07
N TYR A 911 -48.67 8.52 17.81
CA TYR A 911 -49.34 9.76 17.46
C TYR A 911 -50.80 9.76 17.95
N PRO A 912 -51.25 10.77 18.74
CA PRO A 912 -50.65 12.10 18.90
C PRO A 912 -49.93 12.43 20.24
N GLU A 913 -49.24 11.51 20.93
CA GLU A 913 -48.57 11.78 22.23
C GLU A 913 -47.36 12.77 22.15
N LEU A 914 -47.03 13.52 23.22
CA LEU A 914 -46.03 14.63 23.25
C LEU A 914 -44.74 14.31 24.07
N ILE A 915 -43.60 14.96 23.71
CA ILE A 915 -42.30 14.97 24.43
C ILE A 915 -41.82 16.41 24.75
N THR A 916 -40.84 16.60 25.66
CA THR A 916 -40.35 17.91 26.17
C THR A 916 -38.94 18.28 25.67
N LEU A 917 -38.69 19.56 25.31
CA LEU A 917 -37.38 20.13 24.94
C LEU A 917 -37.03 21.37 25.82
N THR A 918 -35.75 21.63 26.16
CA THR A 918 -35.31 22.72 27.09
C THR A 918 -34.22 23.66 26.54
N GLY A 919 -34.06 24.86 27.12
CA GLY A 919 -33.15 25.92 26.64
C GLY A 919 -31.66 25.75 26.95
N GLY A 920 -31.26 24.81 27.81
CA GLY A 920 -29.86 24.35 27.92
C GLY A 920 -28.89 25.22 28.72
N VAL A 921 -29.38 26.08 29.61
CA VAL A 921 -28.49 26.85 30.51
C VAL A 921 -27.73 25.91 31.44
N ILE A 922 -26.40 26.11 31.52
CA ILE A 922 -25.49 25.29 32.33
C ILE A 922 -25.04 26.09 33.55
N GLY A 923 -25.23 25.53 34.74
CA GLY A 923 -24.65 26.07 35.98
C GLY A 923 -25.30 27.34 36.53
N ASP A 924 -26.36 27.85 35.90
CA ASP A 924 -27.11 29.02 36.38
C ASP A 924 -28.64 28.80 36.31
N ASN A 925 -29.39 29.67 36.98
CA ASN A 925 -30.84 29.66 36.95
C ASN A 925 -31.35 30.15 35.59
N PRO A 926 -32.16 29.34 34.88
CA PRO A 926 -32.76 29.76 33.61
C PRO A 926 -33.51 31.10 33.67
N SER A 927 -34.02 31.49 34.84
CA SER A 927 -34.75 32.76 35.02
C SER A 927 -33.88 34.03 34.90
N ASN A 928 -32.54 33.91 34.91
CA ASN A 928 -31.62 35.04 34.76
C ASN A 928 -31.44 35.49 33.30
N TYR A 929 -32.02 34.75 32.36
CA TYR A 929 -31.82 34.95 30.94
C TYR A 929 -33.13 35.20 30.21
N TYR A 930 -33.00 35.82 29.04
CA TYR A 930 -34.09 35.98 28.09
C TYR A 930 -33.97 34.95 26.96
N TYR A 931 -35.08 34.27 26.61
CA TYR A 931 -35.15 33.18 25.64
C TYR A 931 -35.97 33.52 24.40
N ASP A 932 -35.50 33.06 23.23
CA ASP A 932 -36.21 33.19 21.95
C ASP A 932 -36.08 31.89 21.13
N TRP A 933 -37.14 31.10 21.04
CA TRP A 933 -37.17 29.83 20.29
C TRP A 933 -37.61 30.01 18.84
N SER A 934 -37.09 29.14 17.96
CA SER A 934 -37.53 29.00 16.55
C SER A 934 -39.03 28.72 16.36
N THR A 935 -39.72 28.21 17.37
CA THR A 935 -41.18 28.02 17.38
C THR A 935 -41.96 29.31 17.68
N GLY A 936 -41.27 30.38 18.09
CA GLY A 936 -41.82 31.65 18.54
C GLY A 936 -42.15 31.70 20.03
N GLU A 937 -41.86 30.64 20.78
CA GLU A 937 -42.02 30.60 22.24
C GLU A 937 -40.84 31.29 22.94
N THR A 938 -41.06 31.82 24.15
CA THR A 938 -40.03 32.54 24.94
C THR A 938 -39.83 31.95 26.34
N THR A 939 -40.32 30.73 26.56
CA THR A 939 -40.17 29.98 27.81
C THR A 939 -38.84 29.24 27.84
N SER A 940 -38.44 28.74 29.01
CA SER A 940 -37.22 27.92 29.13
C SER A 940 -37.36 26.49 28.58
N GLU A 941 -38.59 26.03 28.28
CA GLU A 941 -38.90 24.71 27.73
C GLU A 941 -40.17 24.72 26.85
N ILE A 942 -40.28 23.77 25.91
CA ILE A 942 -41.40 23.57 24.96
C ILE A 942 -41.79 22.08 24.82
N MET A 943 -42.99 21.77 24.32
CA MET A 943 -43.50 20.40 24.09
C MET A 943 -43.81 20.14 22.61
N VAL A 944 -43.42 18.98 22.07
CA VAL A 944 -43.55 18.62 20.63
C VAL A 944 -43.99 17.16 20.42
N ASN A 945 -44.67 16.82 19.32
CA ASN A 945 -45.09 15.45 18.97
C ASN A 945 -44.76 15.08 17.51
N GLU A 946 -43.88 15.85 16.88
CA GLU A 946 -43.44 15.62 15.51
C GLU A 946 -41.90 15.60 15.46
N PRO A 947 -41.30 14.65 14.73
CA PRO A 947 -39.88 14.67 14.40
C PRO A 947 -39.48 15.97 13.66
N GLY A 948 -38.28 16.51 13.92
CA GLY A 948 -37.80 17.78 13.34
C GLY A 948 -36.66 18.46 14.12
N THR A 949 -36.21 19.64 13.68
CA THR A 949 -35.12 20.43 14.31
C THR A 949 -35.63 21.77 14.88
N TYR A 950 -35.15 22.16 16.07
CA TYR A 950 -35.56 23.34 16.84
C TYR A 950 -34.33 24.14 17.34
N SER A 951 -34.31 25.48 17.29
CA SER A 951 -33.24 26.35 17.83
C SER A 951 -33.70 27.42 18.85
N ILE A 952 -32.79 27.98 19.66
CA ILE A 952 -33.03 28.98 20.74
C ILE A 952 -31.85 29.95 21.00
N ARG A 953 -32.11 31.25 21.30
CA ARG A 953 -31.13 32.29 21.76
C ARG A 953 -31.28 32.64 23.26
N VAL A 954 -30.16 32.89 23.97
CA VAL A 954 -30.07 33.18 25.41
C VAL A 954 -29.19 34.42 25.73
N THR A 955 -29.70 35.43 26.47
CA THR A 955 -29.00 36.74 26.73
C THR A 955 -28.89 37.11 28.23
N ASN A 956 -27.74 37.68 28.69
CA ASN A 956 -27.50 38.13 30.10
C ASN A 956 -27.91 39.61 30.38
N THR A 957 -27.63 40.11 31.59
CA THR A 957 -27.99 41.48 32.05
C THR A 957 -27.06 42.60 31.57
N ASP A 958 -25.78 42.30 31.31
CA ASP A 958 -24.80 43.28 30.80
C ASP A 958 -24.94 43.50 29.28
N GLY A 959 -25.78 42.68 28.63
CA GLY A 959 -26.21 42.83 27.25
C GLY A 959 -25.59 41.83 26.27
N CYS A 960 -24.73 40.92 26.73
CA CYS A 960 -24.04 39.95 25.87
C CYS A 960 -24.84 38.58 25.75
N PHE A 961 -24.76 37.80 24.64
CA PHE A 961 -25.70 36.67 24.28
C PHE A 961 -25.07 35.40 23.61
N LYS A 962 -25.80 34.24 23.55
CA LYS A 962 -25.40 32.94 22.91
C LYS A 962 -26.57 32.05 22.37
N ASP A 963 -26.36 31.13 21.41
CA ASP A 963 -27.38 30.32 20.66
C ASP A 963 -27.29 28.75 20.81
N ARG A 964 -28.40 27.98 20.66
CA ARG A 964 -28.53 26.48 20.78
C ARG A 964 -29.47 25.81 19.74
N THR A 965 -29.25 24.53 19.37
CA THR A 965 -30.04 23.69 18.41
C THR A 965 -30.44 22.28 18.94
N ILE A 966 -31.57 21.66 18.53
CA ILE A 966 -32.13 20.37 19.01
C ILE A 966 -32.80 19.54 17.86
N THR A 967 -32.61 18.21 17.76
CA THR A 967 -33.18 17.32 16.69
C THR A 967 -34.01 16.13 17.23
N VAL A 968 -35.16 15.81 16.60
CA VAL A 968 -36.08 14.70 16.97
C VAL A 968 -36.27 13.70 15.80
N ILE A 969 -36.10 12.38 16.00
CA ILE A 969 -35.99 11.32 14.95
C ILE A 969 -37.13 10.24 15.04
N PRO A 970 -37.66 9.67 13.93
CA PRO A 970 -38.79 8.70 13.94
C PRO A 970 -38.46 7.18 14.08
N SER A 971 -39.43 6.36 14.56
CA SER A 971 -39.46 4.86 14.59
C SER A 971 -40.90 4.27 14.56
N ASN A 972 -41.14 3.00 14.16
CA ASN A 972 -42.47 2.32 14.20
C ASN A 972 -42.46 0.77 14.11
N ILE A 973 -43.63 0.15 14.40
CA ILE A 973 -43.90 -1.30 14.24
C ILE A 973 -43.77 -1.80 12.77
N ALA A 974 -43.26 -3.02 12.57
CA ALA A 974 -43.02 -3.61 11.25
C ALA A 974 -44.31 -4.03 10.50
N THR A 975 -44.27 -4.03 9.16
CA THR A 975 -45.29 -4.63 8.28
C THR A 975 -44.70 -5.83 7.51
N ILE A 976 -45.24 -7.05 7.71
CA ILE A 976 -44.80 -8.26 6.99
C ILE A 976 -45.35 -8.24 5.55
N THR A 977 -44.47 -8.33 4.56
CA THR A 977 -44.80 -8.20 3.14
C THR A 977 -44.90 -9.55 2.40
N ASP A 978 -44.07 -10.55 2.72
CA ASP A 978 -44.11 -11.87 2.08
C ASP A 978 -43.40 -12.97 2.91
N ILE A 979 -43.66 -14.25 2.60
CA ILE A 979 -42.98 -15.42 3.19
C ILE A 979 -42.67 -16.49 2.14
N ASN A 980 -41.39 -16.87 2.04
CA ASN A 980 -40.90 -17.92 1.13
C ASN A 980 -40.58 -19.22 1.89
N VAL A 981 -40.94 -20.38 1.29
CA VAL A 981 -40.73 -21.71 1.90
C VAL A 981 -40.07 -22.66 0.93
N VAL A 982 -39.02 -23.36 1.38
CA VAL A 982 -38.41 -24.51 0.70
C VAL A 982 -38.75 -25.76 1.51
N ASP A 983 -39.40 -26.77 0.90
CA ASP A 983 -39.85 -27.96 1.61
C ASP A 983 -39.67 -29.27 0.81
N ALA A 984 -39.97 -30.41 1.44
CA ALA A 984 -39.74 -31.77 0.92
C ALA A 984 -38.30 -32.07 0.48
N SER A 985 -37.33 -31.36 1.06
CA SER A 985 -35.90 -31.53 0.81
C SER A 985 -35.21 -32.18 2.04
N GLN A 986 -33.87 -32.28 2.01
CA GLN A 986 -33.11 -32.68 3.21
C GLN A 986 -33.11 -31.56 4.28
N ASN A 987 -33.22 -30.29 3.87
CA ASN A 987 -33.21 -29.11 4.74
C ASN A 987 -34.34 -28.15 4.30
N ASN A 988 -35.44 -28.14 5.06
CA ASN A 988 -36.54 -27.21 4.77
C ASN A 988 -36.31 -25.86 5.46
N SER A 989 -36.78 -24.75 4.86
CA SER A 989 -36.58 -23.39 5.40
C SER A 989 -37.76 -22.44 5.18
N ILE A 990 -37.81 -21.37 5.98
CA ILE A 990 -38.79 -20.27 5.97
C ILE A 990 -38.06 -18.92 5.97
N THR A 991 -38.37 -18.01 5.04
CA THR A 991 -37.82 -16.63 4.98
C THR A 991 -38.92 -15.57 5.07
N VAL A 992 -38.75 -14.55 5.91
CA VAL A 992 -39.75 -13.51 6.24
C VAL A 992 -39.35 -12.13 5.72
N LEU A 993 -40.17 -11.44 4.94
CA LEU A 993 -39.84 -10.10 4.42
C LEU A 993 -40.73 -9.03 5.08
N VAL A 994 -40.15 -7.89 5.53
CA VAL A 994 -40.87 -6.78 6.22
C VAL A 994 -40.47 -5.38 5.74
N SER A 995 -41.26 -4.35 6.08
CA SER A 995 -40.99 -2.92 5.87
C SER A 995 -41.40 -2.02 7.06
N GLY A 996 -40.76 -0.84 7.20
CA GLY A 996 -41.03 0.21 8.20
C GLY A 996 -39.78 1.03 8.59
N GLU A 997 -39.93 2.02 9.48
CA GLU A 997 -38.94 3.02 9.94
C GLU A 997 -38.24 2.61 11.25
N GLY A 998 -38.57 1.44 11.77
CA GLY A 998 -37.92 0.77 12.89
C GLY A 998 -36.76 -0.15 12.49
N GLU A 999 -36.24 -0.89 13.46
CA GLU A 999 -35.25 -1.95 13.27
C GLU A 999 -35.83 -3.27 13.79
N TYR A 1000 -35.78 -4.35 13.01
CA TYR A 1000 -36.64 -5.52 13.24
C TYR A 1000 -35.91 -6.84 13.50
N VAL A 1001 -36.49 -7.67 14.38
CA VAL A 1001 -36.03 -9.05 14.69
C VAL A 1001 -37.18 -10.07 14.61
N TYR A 1002 -36.89 -11.34 14.30
CA TYR A 1002 -37.84 -12.37 13.85
C TYR A 1002 -37.83 -13.64 14.73
N ALA A 1003 -38.97 -14.29 14.97
CA ALA A 1003 -39.05 -15.57 15.71
C ALA A 1003 -40.08 -16.54 15.09
N LEU A 1004 -39.98 -17.84 15.39
CA LEU A 1004 -41.00 -18.86 15.05
C LEU A 1004 -41.67 -19.44 16.31
N ASP A 1005 -42.98 -19.67 16.20
CA ASP A 1005 -43.92 -20.33 17.12
C ASP A 1005 -44.07 -19.79 18.55
N ASP A 1006 -43.15 -18.96 19.04
CA ASP A 1006 -43.23 -18.28 20.33
C ASP A 1006 -43.04 -16.76 20.18
N ILE A 1007 -44.05 -16.00 20.61
CA ILE A 1007 -44.05 -14.53 20.60
C ILE A 1007 -42.97 -13.92 21.50
N ASN A 1008 -42.41 -14.69 22.44
CA ASN A 1008 -41.29 -14.24 23.28
C ASN A 1008 -39.93 -14.69 22.72
N GLY A 1009 -39.91 -15.38 21.59
CA GLY A 1009 -38.72 -15.84 20.92
C GLY A 1009 -38.35 -17.30 21.22
N PRO A 1010 -37.15 -17.73 20.80
CA PRO A 1010 -36.01 -16.88 20.50
C PRO A 1010 -36.18 -16.04 19.23
N TYR A 1011 -35.93 -14.73 19.38
CA TYR A 1011 -35.83 -13.81 18.24
C TYR A 1011 -34.41 -13.80 17.68
N GLN A 1012 -34.32 -13.75 16.36
CA GLN A 1012 -33.09 -13.63 15.59
C GLN A 1012 -33.17 -12.41 14.68
N VAL A 1013 -32.03 -11.79 14.39
CA VAL A 1013 -31.98 -10.68 13.44
C VAL A 1013 -32.16 -11.18 12.01
N SER A 1014 -31.69 -12.41 11.72
CA SER A 1014 -31.93 -13.04 10.43
C SER A 1014 -33.41 -13.33 10.25
N ASN A 1015 -33.91 -13.08 9.06
CA ASN A 1015 -35.27 -13.37 8.69
C ASN A 1015 -35.46 -14.78 8.11
N VAL A 1016 -34.43 -15.62 8.11
CA VAL A 1016 -34.43 -16.99 7.56
C VAL A 1016 -34.31 -18.03 8.67
N PHE A 1017 -35.14 -19.06 8.62
CA PHE A 1017 -35.14 -20.21 9.53
C PHE A 1017 -34.93 -21.49 8.73
N GLU A 1018 -33.94 -22.31 9.10
CA GLU A 1018 -33.55 -23.53 8.37
C GLU A 1018 -33.69 -24.79 9.23
N ASN A 1019 -33.51 -25.96 8.59
CA ASN A 1019 -33.65 -27.31 9.15
C ASN A 1019 -35.01 -27.57 9.78
N ILE A 1020 -36.03 -26.96 9.16
CA ILE A 1020 -37.38 -26.98 9.66
C ILE A 1020 -37.99 -28.35 9.42
N VAL A 1021 -38.45 -28.98 10.50
CA VAL A 1021 -39.18 -30.24 10.38
C VAL A 1021 -40.51 -29.98 9.65
N PRO A 1022 -40.94 -30.86 8.74
CA PRO A 1022 -42.21 -30.67 8.04
C PRO A 1022 -43.40 -30.47 9.01
N GLY A 1023 -44.17 -29.39 8.85
CA GLY A 1023 -45.17 -28.94 9.81
C GLY A 1023 -45.79 -27.57 9.48
N LEU A 1024 -46.53 -26.99 10.44
CA LEU A 1024 -47.10 -25.63 10.36
C LEU A 1024 -46.43 -24.73 11.43
N TYR A 1025 -46.11 -23.48 11.10
CA TYR A 1025 -45.37 -22.53 11.95
C TYR A 1025 -46.03 -21.14 11.99
N THR A 1026 -45.87 -20.37 13.09
CA THR A 1026 -46.23 -18.95 13.21
C THR A 1026 -44.98 -18.07 13.29
N VAL A 1027 -44.89 -17.01 12.49
CA VAL A 1027 -43.78 -16.05 12.46
C VAL A 1027 -44.12 -14.82 13.31
N PHE A 1028 -43.17 -14.28 14.08
CA PHE A 1028 -43.25 -13.00 14.80
C PHE A 1028 -42.13 -12.03 14.40
N VAL A 1029 -42.38 -10.72 14.34
CA VAL A 1029 -41.43 -9.65 13.97
C VAL A 1029 -41.54 -8.44 14.92
N LYS A 1030 -40.46 -8.06 15.62
CA LYS A 1030 -40.44 -7.01 16.68
C LYS A 1030 -39.56 -5.80 16.33
N ASP A 1031 -40.03 -4.56 16.59
CA ASP A 1031 -39.19 -3.33 16.57
C ASP A 1031 -38.29 -3.23 17.80
N ILE A 1032 -37.01 -2.91 17.59
CA ILE A 1032 -36.01 -2.68 18.64
C ILE A 1032 -35.42 -1.26 18.62
N LYS A 1033 -35.72 -0.44 17.61
CA LYS A 1033 -35.15 0.92 17.48
C LYS A 1033 -35.69 1.88 18.54
N ASN A 1034 -36.99 1.80 18.82
CA ASN A 1034 -37.63 2.54 19.93
C ASN A 1034 -38.71 1.69 20.63
N ASP A 1035 -38.66 0.36 20.47
CA ASP A 1035 -39.59 -0.64 21.04
C ASP A 1035 -41.07 -0.39 20.66
N CYS A 1036 -41.34 0.00 19.41
CA CYS A 1036 -42.66 0.46 19.00
C CYS A 1036 -43.72 -0.66 18.75
N GLY A 1037 -43.39 -1.97 18.80
CA GLY A 1037 -44.37 -3.08 18.73
C GLY A 1037 -43.92 -4.39 18.02
N ILE A 1038 -44.83 -5.39 17.86
CA ILE A 1038 -44.59 -6.73 17.24
C ILE A 1038 -45.72 -7.16 16.26
N ALA A 1039 -45.40 -7.74 15.09
CA ALA A 1039 -46.31 -8.27 14.06
C ALA A 1039 -46.18 -9.80 13.81
N ASP A 1040 -47.23 -10.54 13.36
CA ASP A 1040 -47.21 -12.02 13.19
C ASP A 1040 -48.07 -12.65 12.05
N THR A 1041 -47.76 -13.88 11.58
CA THR A 1041 -48.53 -14.67 10.57
C THR A 1041 -48.18 -16.20 10.51
N ILE A 1042 -49.00 -17.07 9.89
CA ILE A 1042 -48.81 -18.56 9.84
C ILE A 1042 -48.31 -19.05 8.46
N VAL A 1043 -47.43 -20.08 8.43
CA VAL A 1043 -46.83 -20.72 7.24
C VAL A 1043 -46.77 -22.26 7.33
N SER A 1044 -46.68 -22.95 6.17
CA SER A 1044 -46.73 -24.43 6.04
C SER A 1044 -45.52 -25.01 5.30
N VAL A 1045 -44.97 -26.13 5.80
CA VAL A 1045 -43.77 -26.84 5.27
C VAL A 1045 -44.09 -28.33 5.00
N ILE A 1046 -44.01 -28.80 3.75
CA ILE A 1046 -44.37 -30.17 3.33
C ILE A 1046 -43.25 -31.21 3.54
N GLY A 1047 -43.60 -32.48 3.85
CA GLY A 1047 -42.63 -33.59 3.86
C GLY A 1047 -43.23 -34.99 4.04
N PHE A 1048 -42.38 -36.03 3.97
CA PHE A 1048 -42.81 -37.44 3.88
C PHE A 1048 -42.02 -38.38 4.82
N PRO A 1049 -42.66 -39.34 5.51
CA PRO A 1049 -41.95 -40.35 6.29
C PRO A 1049 -41.18 -41.33 5.40
N LYS A 1050 -39.92 -41.64 5.74
CA LYS A 1050 -39.11 -42.62 4.99
C LYS A 1050 -39.41 -44.09 5.33
N TYR A 1051 -40.02 -44.34 6.49
CA TYR A 1051 -40.48 -45.67 6.91
C TYR A 1051 -41.60 -45.53 7.93
N PHE A 1052 -42.30 -46.63 8.19
CA PHE A 1052 -43.26 -46.71 9.29
C PHE A 1052 -43.34 -48.15 9.84
N THR A 1053 -43.77 -48.29 11.08
CA THR A 1053 -43.76 -49.53 11.88
C THR A 1053 -45.12 -49.81 12.49
N PRO A 1054 -46.07 -50.41 11.74
CA PRO A 1054 -47.43 -50.68 12.23
C PRO A 1054 -47.45 -51.84 13.24
N ASN A 1055 -47.02 -51.56 14.48
CA ASN A 1055 -46.97 -52.49 15.61
C ASN A 1055 -48.01 -52.15 16.70
N ASN A 1056 -48.78 -51.07 16.49
CA ASN A 1056 -49.86 -50.58 17.33
C ASN A 1056 -49.40 -50.01 18.69
N ASP A 1057 -48.19 -49.44 18.74
CA ASP A 1057 -47.66 -48.69 19.90
C ASP A 1057 -47.96 -47.18 19.86
N ASN A 1058 -48.67 -46.72 18.82
CA ASN A 1058 -49.01 -45.34 18.45
C ASN A 1058 -47.83 -44.50 17.94
N ILE A 1059 -46.68 -45.10 17.61
CA ILE A 1059 -45.50 -44.41 17.09
C ILE A 1059 -45.19 -44.93 15.69
N HIS A 1060 -45.28 -44.04 14.70
CA HIS A 1060 -45.10 -44.38 13.27
C HIS A 1060 -45.96 -45.57 12.82
N ASP A 1061 -47.14 -45.73 13.40
CA ASP A 1061 -48.07 -46.80 13.02
C ASP A 1061 -48.75 -46.56 11.66
N TYR A 1062 -48.76 -45.32 11.21
CA TYR A 1062 -49.37 -44.89 9.96
C TYR A 1062 -48.38 -44.11 9.11
N TRP A 1063 -48.50 -44.28 7.79
CA TRP A 1063 -47.77 -43.49 6.82
C TRP A 1063 -48.68 -42.41 6.20
N GLN A 1064 -48.31 -41.13 6.30
CA GLN A 1064 -49.04 -39.96 5.77
C GLN A 1064 -48.07 -38.79 5.45
N VAL A 1065 -48.50 -37.84 4.61
CA VAL A 1065 -47.79 -36.60 4.28
C VAL A 1065 -47.91 -35.55 5.40
N TYR A 1066 -46.81 -34.90 5.77
CA TYR A 1066 -46.76 -33.79 6.74
C TYR A 1066 -46.93 -32.42 6.05
N GLY A 1067 -47.38 -31.42 6.82
CA GLY A 1067 -47.63 -30.06 6.31
C GLY A 1067 -48.95 -29.89 5.56
N ILE A 1068 -49.83 -30.90 5.55
CA ILE A 1068 -51.18 -30.79 5.00
C ILE A 1068 -52.18 -30.61 6.14
N SER A 1069 -53.09 -29.65 5.99
CA SER A 1069 -54.17 -29.40 6.95
C SER A 1069 -55.45 -28.98 6.24
N THR A 1070 -56.51 -28.69 7.00
CA THR A 1070 -57.73 -28.12 6.42
C THR A 1070 -57.54 -26.70 5.85
N GLN A 1071 -56.47 -25.98 6.23
CA GLN A 1071 -56.16 -24.63 5.73
C GLN A 1071 -55.07 -24.63 4.64
N PHE A 1072 -54.29 -25.71 4.53
CA PHE A 1072 -53.17 -25.83 3.61
C PHE A 1072 -53.22 -27.19 2.87
N GLN A 1073 -53.38 -27.16 1.53
CA GLN A 1073 -53.25 -28.32 0.62
C GLN A 1073 -54.25 -29.48 0.83
N SER A 1074 -55.47 -29.20 1.31
CA SER A 1074 -56.43 -30.18 1.84
C SER A 1074 -57.00 -31.24 0.87
N HIS A 1075 -56.97 -31.01 -0.45
CA HIS A 1075 -57.48 -31.89 -1.52
C HIS A 1075 -56.36 -32.56 -2.33
N SER A 1076 -55.17 -32.73 -1.74
CA SER A 1076 -54.05 -33.44 -2.37
C SER A 1076 -54.43 -34.90 -2.74
N LEU A 1077 -53.72 -35.50 -3.70
CA LEU A 1077 -53.92 -36.90 -4.09
C LEU A 1077 -52.74 -37.75 -3.65
N ILE A 1078 -52.99 -38.88 -2.98
CA ILE A 1078 -51.94 -39.72 -2.39
C ILE A 1078 -52.19 -41.20 -2.73
N TYR A 1079 -51.24 -41.82 -3.42
CA TYR A 1079 -51.30 -43.22 -3.85
C TYR A 1079 -50.11 -44.02 -3.35
N ILE A 1080 -50.33 -45.29 -2.98
CA ILE A 1080 -49.29 -46.23 -2.55
C ILE A 1080 -49.34 -47.52 -3.37
N PHE A 1081 -48.17 -48.04 -3.76
CA PHE A 1081 -47.96 -49.17 -4.68
C PHE A 1081 -46.99 -50.21 -4.11
N ASP A 1082 -47.12 -51.49 -4.52
CA ASP A 1082 -46.12 -52.53 -4.23
C ASP A 1082 -44.93 -52.50 -5.18
N ARG A 1083 -43.92 -53.36 -4.91
CA ARG A 1083 -42.68 -53.48 -5.71
C ARG A 1083 -42.86 -53.87 -7.18
N TYR A 1084 -44.05 -54.31 -7.59
CA TYR A 1084 -44.34 -54.63 -8.99
C TYR A 1084 -45.19 -53.54 -9.66
N GLY A 1085 -45.42 -52.42 -8.98
CA GLY A 1085 -46.22 -51.29 -9.47
C GLY A 1085 -47.73 -51.50 -9.33
N LYS A 1086 -48.19 -52.48 -8.54
CA LYS A 1086 -49.61 -52.68 -8.30
C LYS A 1086 -50.11 -51.70 -7.24
N LEU A 1087 -51.17 -50.94 -7.54
CA LEU A 1087 -51.81 -50.04 -6.58
C LEU A 1087 -52.33 -50.82 -5.37
N ILE A 1088 -51.93 -50.36 -4.20
CA ILE A 1088 -52.31 -50.92 -2.90
C ILE A 1088 -53.45 -50.11 -2.29
N ILE A 1089 -53.31 -48.79 -2.21
CA ILE A 1089 -54.33 -47.91 -1.64
C ILE A 1089 -54.20 -46.47 -2.16
N GLU A 1090 -55.33 -45.77 -2.22
CA GLU A 1090 -55.43 -44.31 -2.33
C GLU A 1090 -55.79 -43.76 -0.95
N LEU A 1091 -55.03 -42.80 -0.45
CA LEU A 1091 -55.21 -42.19 0.87
C LEU A 1091 -55.94 -40.85 0.79
N ASP A 1092 -56.80 -40.62 1.78
CA ASP A 1092 -57.34 -39.30 2.08
C ASP A 1092 -56.25 -38.47 2.80
N PRO A 1093 -55.85 -37.28 2.28
CA PRO A 1093 -54.81 -36.43 2.87
C PRO A 1093 -55.09 -35.98 4.29
N LEU A 1094 -56.37 -35.91 4.69
CA LEU A 1094 -56.77 -35.50 6.04
C LEU A 1094 -57.00 -36.70 6.96
N SER A 1095 -56.81 -37.93 6.47
CA SER A 1095 -56.89 -39.14 7.28
C SER A 1095 -55.60 -39.38 8.07
N LYS A 1096 -55.66 -40.33 9.01
CA LYS A 1096 -54.50 -40.74 9.83
C LYS A 1096 -53.36 -41.38 9.03
N GLY A 1097 -53.61 -41.80 7.79
CA GLY A 1097 -52.62 -42.47 6.94
C GLY A 1097 -52.82 -43.98 6.83
N TRP A 1098 -51.88 -44.64 6.14
CA TRP A 1098 -51.93 -46.07 5.86
C TRP A 1098 -51.28 -46.91 6.95
N ASP A 1099 -51.97 -47.96 7.43
CA ASP A 1099 -51.50 -48.86 8.51
C ASP A 1099 -50.74 -50.11 8.01
N GLY A 1100 -50.45 -50.18 6.71
CA GLY A 1100 -49.70 -51.30 6.14
C GLY A 1100 -50.50 -52.59 5.93
N THR A 1101 -51.83 -52.53 6.02
CA THR A 1101 -52.72 -53.66 5.71
C THR A 1101 -53.40 -53.49 4.35
N LEU A 1102 -53.82 -54.61 3.74
CA LEU A 1102 -54.68 -54.62 2.57
C LEU A 1102 -55.84 -55.58 2.81
N ASN A 1103 -57.07 -55.06 2.74
CA ASN A 1103 -58.30 -55.80 3.06
C ASN A 1103 -58.28 -56.46 4.45
N GLY A 1104 -57.67 -55.80 5.43
CA GLY A 1104 -57.56 -56.26 6.82
C GLY A 1104 -56.47 -57.31 7.07
N TYR A 1105 -55.70 -57.72 6.05
CA TYR A 1105 -54.56 -58.62 6.23
C TYR A 1105 -53.23 -57.84 6.19
N PRO A 1106 -52.28 -58.16 7.08
CA PRO A 1106 -50.97 -57.51 7.08
C PRO A 1106 -50.18 -57.80 5.79
N LEU A 1107 -49.74 -56.76 5.07
CA LEU A 1107 -48.86 -56.94 3.89
C LEU A 1107 -47.40 -57.18 4.27
N PRO A 1108 -46.55 -57.80 3.42
CA PRO A 1108 -45.15 -58.10 3.78
C PRO A 1108 -44.34 -56.87 4.19
N SER A 1109 -43.41 -57.07 5.13
CA SER A 1109 -42.37 -56.08 5.47
C SER A 1109 -41.38 -55.98 4.31
N THR A 1110 -41.57 -54.95 3.48
CA THR A 1110 -40.79 -54.63 2.29
C THR A 1110 -41.02 -53.16 1.94
N ASP A 1111 -40.41 -52.68 0.86
CA ASP A 1111 -40.58 -51.30 0.41
C ASP A 1111 -41.86 -51.15 -0.41
N TYR A 1112 -42.47 -49.98 -0.27
CA TYR A 1112 -43.64 -49.52 -1.01
C TYR A 1112 -43.34 -48.17 -1.63
N TRP A 1113 -43.94 -47.89 -2.78
CA TRP A 1113 -43.74 -46.65 -3.50
C TRP A 1113 -44.96 -45.75 -3.35
N PHE A 1114 -44.76 -44.44 -3.22
CA PHE A 1114 -45.85 -43.48 -3.19
C PHE A 1114 -45.77 -42.49 -4.36
N TYR A 1115 -46.93 -41.96 -4.70
CA TYR A 1115 -47.12 -40.84 -5.61
C TYR A 1115 -48.06 -39.84 -4.93
N VAL A 1116 -47.60 -38.61 -4.73
CA VAL A 1116 -48.37 -37.51 -4.14
C VAL A 1116 -48.46 -36.37 -5.15
N THR A 1117 -49.64 -35.75 -5.26
CA THR A 1117 -49.85 -34.48 -5.97
C THR A 1117 -50.55 -33.50 -5.05
N LEU A 1118 -49.92 -32.36 -4.78
CA LEU A 1118 -50.45 -31.28 -3.95
C LEU A 1118 -51.43 -30.38 -4.75
N GLU A 1119 -52.26 -29.61 -4.05
CA GLU A 1119 -53.19 -28.65 -4.70
C GLU A 1119 -52.46 -27.53 -5.43
N ASP A 1120 -51.29 -27.12 -4.93
CA ASP A 1120 -50.41 -26.14 -5.58
C ASP A 1120 -49.72 -26.69 -6.86
N GLY A 1121 -49.97 -27.95 -7.21
CA GLY A 1121 -49.49 -28.59 -8.43
C GLY A 1121 -48.15 -29.31 -8.29
N ARG A 1122 -47.49 -29.24 -7.12
CA ARG A 1122 -46.24 -29.99 -6.88
C ARG A 1122 -46.50 -31.49 -6.80
N VAL A 1123 -45.61 -32.29 -7.39
CA VAL A 1123 -45.73 -33.76 -7.50
C VAL A 1123 -44.51 -34.45 -6.92
N PHE A 1124 -44.73 -35.43 -6.04
CA PHE A 1124 -43.67 -36.18 -5.39
C PHE A 1124 -43.82 -37.68 -5.64
N LYS A 1125 -42.71 -38.35 -5.97
CA LYS A 1125 -42.64 -39.80 -6.17
C LYS A 1125 -41.44 -40.34 -5.42
N SER A 1126 -41.65 -41.26 -4.49
CA SER A 1126 -40.55 -41.92 -3.81
C SER A 1126 -41.00 -43.27 -3.25
N HIS A 1127 -40.21 -43.85 -2.37
CA HIS A 1127 -40.50 -45.09 -1.67
C HIS A 1127 -40.27 -44.94 -0.18
N PHE A 1128 -40.88 -45.83 0.58
CA PHE A 1128 -40.71 -45.94 2.01
C PHE A 1128 -40.75 -47.42 2.42
N ALA A 1129 -40.08 -47.71 3.54
CA ALA A 1129 -40.03 -49.07 4.07
C ALA A 1129 -41.18 -49.34 5.05
N LEU A 1130 -41.91 -50.44 4.87
CA LEU A 1130 -42.79 -51.00 5.90
C LEU A 1130 -41.99 -52.01 6.73
N ARG A 1131 -41.84 -51.77 8.03
CA ARG A 1131 -41.11 -52.67 8.95
C ARG A 1131 -42.06 -53.22 10.01
N ARG A 1132 -41.97 -54.52 10.33
CA ARG A 1132 -42.74 -55.15 11.41
C ARG A 1132 -41.86 -55.97 12.33
#